data_AF-A0A3E2GVF7-F1
#
_entry.id   AF-A0A3E2GVF7-F1
#
_cell.length_a   1.000
_cell.length_b   1.000
_cell.length_c   1.000
_cell.angle_alpha   90.00
_cell.angle_beta   90.00
_cell.angle_gamma   90.00
#
_symmetry.space_group_name_H-M   'P 1'
#
loop_
_entity.id
_entity.type
_entity.pdbx_description
1 polymer ?
#
loop_
_entity_poly.entity_id
_entity_poly.type
_entity_poly.pdbx_seq_one_letter_code
_entity_poly.pdbx_strand_id
1 'polypeptide(L)'
;MPSVIPTTTSTATVSFPEKVEASTTKSVVSGPPQLHARFAALKREIIRPENEEAVKASYERLKVALAVEVERIGAQQTAAIPECKWSDVVANGGKIPEDVARQAKVAGCILFRGLFPAEQCLKWKAELFDYTKRHAKVGGKPKSDPTTWLLYWTRPQVQLRSHPEMLKAMHATSALWNITDDTLPIDPASQIAYCDRIRLRKPWDKAYSLKAHLDSSSTERWEDPAYRSCYRKIFEGKWEEYDPWCMDQRADAKVDLYQGTGSCSGFRSFQGWLSLSDCGPGEGTLRVLPNIKLATAYIMLRPFFQNESLDISQPTLPGATPGRGQLFVTSKYHPHLEQDRTIISVQKVHPGDYMFWHTDLAHEVEDENNGPSDSSVIYVPNVPLCPYNIQNMLNHRKAFREVVSPPDYVRDFGGPYEYEREHEDHGARVENILTVEGKRALGLVQFDENEPGITEGQKKPTSARLFEAERVKLLDIRLLASVTTWISIEGGSTSQKSRDPVMLVGSGKYVVRATLGMKTVPCVGQRTKCVVLRASQVHAATQDTSSPNSQDPSESTKEDVIQPYGPAKEWISIFVGSSGDQDPFVLRHCSFNDLNYYKQSDWACLRVNRNGGESMHFTLVPDSHLDARPHYYPKVELQQIVPEDITQLRRTFFETIHTSFPLLHPAQIEQENKPGDLLLATIYEIASPYISERSNPNDWKLLDWIFQAMPIEIRQPKLETIEAGLLFLQRHARYHRAPFTPGLWSEVGSLVGICHDVGLNVNPMDWDITIEDQHRRIRLWWGIYMQDKWCALGLGRPSYIANENFNVPLPTIDNFPTENYQDLPSPTIGILQFVGMAALTTILSDILATFYTVRANERFKSYNTELLRLLLEQFQQRLADFYDKHLIPLDHCQGFLDPTGTIFLAYHTVQLTLYRVGLRTLDPQDFHYHLLRNDARVALKQVVGMLDQMTVRRLRAFWWSQMSNINFAMAGGFMMSLLLTSTDDTEIEYWTDQIKLYQGLLQNMDAEFNPTKLAAARMTLLSSASQNVGGGFAASLPPGTDAKRTSFWDIPLEFCDH
;
A
#
# COMPACT_ATOMS: atom_id res chain seq x y z
N MET A 1 23.33 -28.07 -76.57
CA MET A 1 23.34 -28.86 -75.32
C MET A 1 24.57 -28.45 -74.52
N PRO A 2 24.46 -28.13 -73.22
CA PRO A 2 23.83 -26.87 -72.81
C PRO A 2 24.63 -26.04 -71.78
N SER A 3 24.20 -24.78 -71.73
CA SER A 3 24.24 -23.74 -70.70
C SER A 3 24.41 -24.14 -69.22
N VAL A 4 25.26 -23.41 -68.48
CA VAL A 4 24.96 -22.77 -67.17
C VAL A 4 25.85 -21.51 -67.03
N ILE A 5 25.27 -20.35 -66.71
CA ILE A 5 25.94 -19.08 -66.38
C ILE A 5 25.69 -18.79 -64.87
N PRO A 6 26.64 -18.18 -64.15
CA PRO A 6 26.66 -18.13 -62.68
C PRO A 6 26.01 -16.85 -62.13
N THR A 7 25.27 -16.97 -61.03
CA THR A 7 24.68 -15.83 -60.31
C THR A 7 25.47 -15.49 -59.04
N THR A 8 26.02 -14.28 -59.07
CA THR A 8 26.52 -13.47 -57.96
C THR A 8 25.38 -12.77 -57.22
N THR A 9 25.52 -12.55 -55.90
CA THR A 9 24.89 -11.39 -55.25
C THR A 9 25.80 -10.80 -54.17
N SER A 10 26.02 -9.50 -54.34
CA SER A 10 26.83 -8.57 -53.56
C SER A 10 26.05 -8.06 -52.34
N THR A 11 26.72 -7.98 -51.19
CA THR A 11 26.26 -7.29 -49.98
C THR A 11 26.61 -5.80 -50.07
N ALA A 12 25.61 -4.97 -50.41
CA ALA A 12 25.72 -3.52 -50.43
C ALA A 12 25.12 -2.90 -49.15
N THR A 13 25.91 -2.00 -48.56
CA THR A 13 25.66 -1.06 -47.48
C THR A 13 24.34 -0.28 -47.58
N VAL A 14 23.59 -0.18 -46.47
CA VAL A 14 22.56 0.85 -46.26
C VAL A 14 22.89 1.66 -45.02
N SER A 15 23.12 2.94 -45.25
CA SER A 15 23.29 4.04 -44.30
C SER A 15 22.11 4.20 -43.34
N PHE A 16 22.37 4.32 -42.04
CA PHE A 16 21.39 4.78 -41.07
C PHE A 16 21.17 6.30 -41.23
N PRO A 17 19.92 6.80 -41.27
CA PRO A 17 19.64 8.21 -41.44
C PRO A 17 19.94 9.01 -40.16
N GLU A 18 20.45 10.22 -40.36
CA GLU A 18 20.60 11.28 -39.36
C GLU A 18 19.28 11.62 -38.65
N LYS A 19 19.45 12.10 -37.40
CA LYS A 19 18.43 12.70 -36.54
C LYS A 19 17.52 13.67 -37.31
N VAL A 20 16.22 13.37 -37.31
CA VAL A 20 15.18 14.36 -37.59
C VAL A 20 14.68 14.90 -36.26
N GLU A 21 15.12 16.12 -35.93
CA GLU A 21 14.38 17.00 -35.02
C GLU A 21 13.00 17.28 -35.65
N ALA A 22 11.94 16.91 -34.94
CA ALA A 22 10.58 17.34 -35.27
C ALA A 22 10.02 18.15 -34.09
N SER A 23 10.16 19.47 -34.25
CA SER A 23 9.44 20.52 -33.54
C SER A 23 7.93 20.25 -33.53
N THR A 24 7.37 20.03 -32.35
CA THR A 24 5.97 20.38 -32.04
C THR A 24 5.99 21.38 -30.91
N THR A 25 5.57 22.60 -31.23
CA THR A 25 5.37 23.73 -30.33
C THR A 25 4.29 23.41 -29.31
N LYS A 26 4.66 22.69 -28.24
CA LYS A 26 3.95 22.75 -26.97
C LYS A 26 4.16 24.15 -26.40
N SER A 27 3.10 24.82 -25.99
CA SER A 27 3.21 25.99 -25.13
C SER A 27 4.03 25.59 -23.90
N VAL A 28 5.26 26.09 -23.85
CA VAL A 28 6.21 25.83 -22.77
C VAL A 28 5.65 26.53 -21.54
N VAL A 29 5.01 25.78 -20.64
CA VAL A 29 4.88 26.22 -19.26
C VAL A 29 6.30 26.22 -18.70
N SER A 30 6.93 27.38 -18.66
CA SER A 30 8.36 27.60 -18.42
C SER A 30 8.82 27.39 -16.97
N GLY A 31 7.98 26.79 -16.11
CA GLY A 31 8.24 26.65 -14.67
C GLY A 31 8.53 25.21 -14.21
N PRO A 32 9.00 25.03 -12.96
CA PRO A 32 9.00 23.73 -12.28
C PRO A 32 7.56 23.18 -12.13
N PRO A 33 7.40 21.85 -11.95
CA PRO A 33 6.09 21.25 -11.79
C PRO A 33 5.35 21.82 -10.58
N GLN A 34 4.06 22.10 -10.76
CA GLN A 34 3.18 22.55 -9.69
C GLN A 34 2.87 21.37 -8.76
N LEU A 35 3.19 21.51 -7.49
CA LEU A 35 2.86 20.54 -6.45
C LEU A 35 1.50 20.87 -5.84
N HIS A 36 1.09 20.06 -4.88
CA HIS A 36 -0.14 20.25 -4.13
C HIS A 36 -0.20 21.62 -3.43
N ALA A 37 -1.37 22.25 -3.36
CA ALA A 37 -1.52 23.63 -2.87
C ALA A 37 -1.01 23.84 -1.43
N ARG A 38 -0.97 22.77 -0.61
CA ARG A 38 -0.34 22.82 0.72
C ARG A 38 1.13 23.26 0.69
N PHE A 39 1.87 23.08 -0.40
CA PHE A 39 3.25 23.56 -0.51
C PHE A 39 3.32 25.09 -0.66
N ALA A 40 2.28 25.74 -1.18
CA ALA A 40 2.19 27.20 -1.12
C ALA A 40 1.91 27.66 0.31
N ALA A 41 1.00 26.99 1.03
CA ALA A 41 0.78 27.27 2.46
C ALA A 41 2.07 27.06 3.28
N LEU A 42 2.80 25.98 3.01
CA LEU A 42 4.09 25.68 3.62
C LEU A 42 5.10 26.81 3.36
N LYS A 43 5.21 27.33 2.13
CA LYS A 43 6.11 28.46 1.86
C LYS A 43 5.79 29.70 2.72
N ARG A 44 4.50 30.02 2.91
CA ARG A 44 4.06 31.12 3.77
C ARG A 44 4.34 30.85 5.26
N GLU A 45 4.32 29.59 5.67
CA GLU A 45 4.68 29.20 7.05
C GLU A 45 6.19 29.33 7.28
N ILE A 46 7.01 29.00 6.27
CA ILE A 46 8.47 29.02 6.35
C ILE A 46 8.99 30.47 6.40
N ILE A 47 8.56 31.30 5.46
CA ILE A 47 8.96 32.71 5.40
C ILE A 47 7.85 33.53 6.04
N ARG A 48 8.08 33.88 7.31
CA ARG A 48 7.15 34.71 8.08
C ARG A 48 7.18 36.16 7.57
N PRO A 49 6.06 36.91 7.65
CA PRO A 49 5.99 38.30 7.19
C PRO A 49 7.10 39.20 7.75
N GLU A 50 7.48 39.02 9.01
CA GLU A 50 8.56 39.78 9.67
C GLU A 50 9.96 39.53 9.07
N ASN A 51 10.15 38.42 8.35
CA ASN A 51 11.44 38.03 7.79
C ASN A 51 11.56 38.30 6.28
N GLU A 52 10.49 38.71 5.59
CA GLU A 52 10.49 38.83 4.13
C GLU A 52 11.59 39.75 3.58
N GLU A 53 11.74 40.95 4.17
CA GLU A 53 12.77 41.91 3.74
C GLU A 53 14.18 41.41 4.03
N ALA A 54 14.39 40.77 5.19
CA ALA A 54 15.66 40.16 5.53
C ALA A 54 16.03 39.05 4.54
N VAL A 55 15.06 38.20 4.16
CA VAL A 55 15.25 37.09 3.22
C VAL A 55 15.56 37.61 1.82
N LYS A 56 14.82 38.62 1.31
CA LYS A 56 15.12 39.29 0.03
C LYS A 56 16.55 39.84 -0.01
N ALA A 57 16.93 40.61 1.02
CA ALA A 57 18.28 41.15 1.11
C ALA A 57 19.34 40.05 1.19
N SER A 58 19.06 38.96 1.91
CA SER A 58 19.98 37.83 2.06
C SER A 58 20.23 37.09 0.75
N TYR A 59 19.21 36.94 -0.10
CA TYR A 59 19.32 36.27 -1.40
C TYR A 59 20.24 37.05 -2.36
N GLU A 60 20.19 38.38 -2.35
CA GLU A 60 21.13 39.20 -3.12
C GLU A 60 22.57 39.08 -2.62
N ARG A 61 22.79 39.11 -1.29
CA ARG A 61 24.13 38.86 -0.71
C ARG A 61 24.66 37.48 -1.07
N LEU A 62 23.78 36.47 -1.07
CA LEU A 62 24.12 35.09 -1.41
C LEU A 62 24.56 34.96 -2.88
N LYS A 63 23.86 35.61 -3.82
CA LYS A 63 24.25 35.59 -5.24
C LYS A 63 25.65 36.19 -5.47
N VAL A 64 25.98 37.28 -4.77
CA VAL A 64 27.33 37.89 -4.85
C VAL A 64 28.39 36.92 -4.32
N ALA A 65 28.14 36.29 -3.16
CA ALA A 65 29.06 35.31 -2.58
C ALA A 65 29.24 34.07 -3.48
N LEU A 66 28.14 33.59 -4.09
CA LEU A 66 28.17 32.48 -5.04
C LEU A 66 29.01 32.78 -6.26
N ALA A 67 28.89 33.98 -6.85
CA ALA A 67 29.68 34.34 -8.02
C ALA A 67 31.19 34.31 -7.74
N VAL A 68 31.62 34.79 -6.57
CA VAL A 68 33.02 34.70 -6.12
C VAL A 68 33.46 33.24 -5.98
N GLU A 69 32.60 32.41 -5.40
CA GLU A 69 32.91 31.00 -5.19
C GLU A 69 32.94 30.19 -6.49
N VAL A 70 32.07 30.50 -7.45
CA VAL A 70 32.07 29.94 -8.81
C VAL A 70 33.42 30.20 -9.48
N GLU A 71 33.95 31.43 -9.40
CA GLU A 71 35.26 31.76 -9.94
C GLU A 71 36.38 30.98 -9.25
N ARG A 72 36.33 30.87 -7.90
CA ARG A 72 37.32 30.09 -7.14
C ARG A 72 37.33 28.62 -7.54
N ILE A 73 36.16 27.97 -7.57
CA ILE A 73 36.04 26.55 -7.94
C ILE A 73 36.43 26.35 -9.40
N GLY A 74 35.97 27.23 -10.30
CA GLY A 74 36.32 27.20 -11.71
C GLY A 74 37.83 27.32 -11.96
N ALA A 75 38.54 28.13 -11.17
CA ALA A 75 39.99 28.28 -11.26
C ALA A 75 40.76 27.09 -10.65
N GLN A 76 40.31 26.58 -9.50
CA GLN A 76 41.00 25.49 -8.81
C GLN A 76 40.71 24.11 -9.40
N GLN A 77 39.56 23.92 -10.03
CA GLN A 77 39.09 22.63 -10.54
C GLN A 77 39.24 21.56 -9.45
N THR A 78 39.71 20.36 -9.80
CA THR A 78 39.89 19.24 -8.87
C THR A 78 40.63 19.61 -7.58
N ALA A 79 41.54 20.59 -7.58
CA ALA A 79 42.25 21.05 -6.37
C ALA A 79 41.34 21.69 -5.31
N ALA A 80 40.09 22.04 -5.65
CA ALA A 80 39.10 22.52 -4.69
C ALA A 80 38.57 21.44 -3.74
N ILE A 81 38.81 20.16 -4.03
CA ILE A 81 38.46 19.02 -3.18
C ILE A 81 39.68 18.72 -2.28
N PRO A 82 39.57 18.81 -0.95
CA PRO A 82 40.70 18.56 -0.07
C PRO A 82 41.02 17.06 0.02
N GLU A 83 42.31 16.75 0.06
CA GLU A 83 42.81 15.39 0.26
C GLU A 83 43.75 15.31 1.46
N CYS A 84 43.82 14.13 2.07
CA CYS A 84 44.66 13.88 3.24
C CYS A 84 45.23 12.47 3.18
N LYS A 85 46.52 12.28 3.46
CA LYS A 85 47.04 10.92 3.62
C LYS A 85 46.51 10.32 4.90
N TRP A 86 46.06 9.07 4.85
CA TRP A 86 45.59 8.39 6.06
C TRP A 86 46.68 8.29 7.13
N SER A 87 47.94 8.14 6.71
CA SER A 87 49.11 8.19 7.61
C SER A 87 49.20 9.46 8.44
N ASP A 88 48.78 10.59 7.89
CA ASP A 88 48.89 11.89 8.56
C ASP A 88 47.80 12.03 9.63
N VAL A 89 46.60 11.50 9.37
CA VAL A 89 45.52 11.37 10.37
C VAL A 89 45.96 10.46 11.51
N VAL A 90 46.56 9.30 11.20
CA VAL A 90 47.07 8.35 12.20
C VAL A 90 48.19 8.98 13.03
N ALA A 91 49.15 9.66 12.38
CA ALA A 91 50.24 10.37 13.07
C ALA A 91 49.73 11.51 13.96
N ASN A 92 48.60 12.13 13.59
CA ASN A 92 47.94 13.17 14.36
C ASN A 92 46.91 12.62 15.37
N GLY A 93 47.13 11.40 15.88
CA GLY A 93 46.29 10.80 16.93
C GLY A 93 44.87 10.48 16.49
N GLY A 94 44.65 10.20 15.20
CA GLY A 94 43.34 9.90 14.63
C GLY A 94 42.51 11.14 14.28
N LYS A 95 43.10 12.35 14.30
CA LYS A 95 42.42 13.60 13.97
C LYS A 95 42.88 14.12 12.62
N ILE A 96 41.95 14.60 11.80
CA ILE A 96 42.26 15.28 10.55
C ILE A 96 43.08 16.54 10.88
N PRO A 97 44.22 16.80 10.18
CA PRO A 97 44.98 18.03 10.37
C PRO A 97 44.11 19.29 10.26
N GLU A 98 44.32 20.27 11.14
CA GLU A 98 43.44 21.44 11.34
C GLU A 98 43.20 22.24 10.05
N ASP A 99 44.24 22.42 9.23
CA ASP A 99 44.18 23.11 7.94
C ASP A 99 43.32 22.34 6.93
N VAL A 100 43.52 21.03 6.83
CA VAL A 100 42.72 20.14 5.99
C VAL A 100 41.27 20.06 6.47
N ALA A 101 41.05 19.99 7.79
CA ALA A 101 39.72 19.98 8.39
C ALA A 101 38.96 21.26 8.06
N ARG A 102 39.61 22.44 8.11
CA ARG A 102 38.99 23.71 7.69
C ARG A 102 38.62 23.71 6.20
N GLN A 103 39.49 23.19 5.34
CA GLN A 103 39.19 23.06 3.90
C GLN A 103 38.03 22.10 3.65
N ALA A 104 38.01 20.94 4.31
CA ALA A 104 36.93 19.97 4.27
C ALA A 104 35.61 20.57 4.77
N LYS A 105 35.65 21.42 5.80
CA LYS A 105 34.47 22.12 6.31
C LYS A 105 33.87 23.11 5.31
N VAL A 106 34.69 23.73 4.46
CA VAL A 106 34.22 24.61 3.38
C VAL A 106 33.73 23.78 2.20
N ALA A 107 34.53 22.81 1.74
CA ALA A 107 34.22 21.99 0.57
C ALA A 107 33.03 21.04 0.81
N GLY A 108 32.81 20.62 2.05
CA GLY A 108 31.81 19.61 2.41
C GLY A 108 32.22 18.19 2.05
N CYS A 109 33.48 17.95 1.70
CA CYS A 109 33.99 16.64 1.30
C CYS A 109 35.48 16.52 1.63
N ILE A 110 35.99 15.28 1.66
CA ILE A 110 37.41 14.97 1.86
C ILE A 110 37.77 13.61 1.25
N LEU A 111 38.94 13.54 0.62
CA LEU A 111 39.52 12.31 0.08
C LEU A 111 40.69 11.82 0.95
N PHE A 112 40.56 10.64 1.56
CA PHE A 112 41.67 9.98 2.24
C PHE A 112 42.48 9.11 1.29
N ARG A 113 43.79 9.35 1.26
CA ARG A 113 44.75 8.60 0.46
C ARG A 113 45.30 7.41 1.24
N GLY A 114 45.23 6.22 0.64
CA GLY A 114 45.83 5.00 1.16
C GLY A 114 45.30 4.57 2.53
N LEU A 115 43.98 4.61 2.72
CA LEU A 115 43.33 4.07 3.93
C LEU A 115 43.58 2.56 4.06
N PHE A 116 43.55 1.86 2.93
CA PHE A 116 43.85 0.44 2.83
C PHE A 116 45.03 0.18 1.88
N PRO A 117 45.81 -0.89 2.12
CA PRO A 117 46.77 -1.36 1.13
C PRO A 117 46.06 -1.75 -0.17
N ALA A 118 46.58 -1.29 -1.30
CA ALA A 118 46.00 -1.55 -2.63
C ALA A 118 45.79 -3.05 -2.90
N GLU A 119 46.73 -3.91 -2.47
CA GLU A 119 46.64 -5.36 -2.61
C GLU A 119 45.36 -5.93 -1.98
N GLN A 120 44.99 -5.47 -0.78
CA GLN A 120 43.78 -5.93 -0.10
C GLN A 120 42.51 -5.48 -0.83
N CYS A 121 42.50 -4.25 -1.35
CA CYS A 121 41.37 -3.74 -2.14
C CYS A 121 41.22 -4.47 -3.48
N LEU A 122 42.33 -4.79 -4.14
CA LEU A 122 42.32 -5.58 -5.38
C LEU A 122 41.85 -7.02 -5.13
N LYS A 123 42.18 -7.61 -3.98
CA LYS A 123 41.65 -8.91 -3.57
C LYS A 123 40.13 -8.87 -3.35
N TRP A 124 39.64 -7.89 -2.60
CA TRP A 124 38.20 -7.69 -2.42
C TRP A 124 37.48 -7.46 -3.75
N LYS A 125 38.08 -6.68 -4.66
CA LYS A 125 37.57 -6.50 -6.02
C LYS A 125 37.44 -7.82 -6.76
N ALA A 126 38.50 -8.64 -6.78
CA ALA A 126 38.48 -9.94 -7.44
C ALA A 126 37.36 -10.83 -6.88
N GLU A 127 37.21 -10.90 -5.54
CA GLU A 127 36.13 -11.64 -4.89
C GLU A 127 34.73 -11.14 -5.30
N LEU A 128 34.52 -9.82 -5.41
CA LEU A 128 33.25 -9.25 -5.86
C LEU A 128 32.95 -9.57 -7.33
N PHE A 129 33.95 -9.45 -8.22
CA PHE A 129 33.80 -9.83 -9.62
C PHE A 129 33.50 -11.32 -9.79
N ASP A 130 34.12 -12.19 -8.99
CA ASP A 130 33.85 -13.63 -9.05
C ASP A 130 32.50 -13.99 -8.42
N TYR A 131 32.03 -13.22 -7.45
CA TYR A 131 30.67 -13.34 -6.91
C TYR A 131 29.61 -12.96 -7.96
N THR A 132 29.77 -11.82 -8.64
CA THR A 132 28.81 -11.37 -9.67
C THR A 132 28.77 -12.27 -10.91
N LYS A 133 29.89 -12.93 -11.25
CA LYS A 133 29.90 -13.98 -12.30
C LYS A 133 29.12 -15.23 -11.90
N ARG A 134 29.26 -15.69 -10.66
CA ARG A 134 28.58 -16.90 -10.16
C ARG A 134 27.09 -16.66 -9.93
N HIS A 135 26.74 -15.46 -9.49
CA HIS A 135 25.38 -15.08 -9.07
C HIS A 135 24.83 -13.92 -9.90
N ALA A 136 24.88 -14.02 -11.22
CA ALA A 136 24.52 -12.92 -12.12
C ALA A 136 23.06 -12.44 -12.00
N LYS A 137 22.17 -13.28 -11.46
CA LYS A 137 20.73 -12.99 -11.36
C LYS A 137 20.32 -12.16 -10.14
N VAL A 138 21.24 -11.82 -9.23
CA VAL A 138 21.01 -10.77 -8.22
C VAL A 138 20.63 -9.44 -8.84
N GLY A 139 21.08 -9.24 -10.10
CA GLY A 139 20.75 -8.09 -10.91
C GLY A 139 21.31 -6.77 -10.40
N GLY A 140 20.82 -5.70 -11.03
CA GLY A 140 21.28 -4.34 -10.78
C GLY A 140 20.76 -3.34 -11.78
N LYS A 141 21.37 -2.16 -11.77
CA LYS A 141 21.04 -1.05 -12.68
C LYS A 141 22.27 -0.70 -13.52
N PRO A 142 22.13 -0.58 -14.86
CA PRO A 142 20.97 -0.97 -15.69
C PRO A 142 20.65 -2.48 -15.64
N LYS A 143 19.42 -2.89 -15.98
CA LYS A 143 18.95 -4.28 -15.81
C LYS A 143 19.71 -5.31 -16.67
N SER A 144 20.06 -4.96 -17.90
CA SER A 144 20.70 -5.85 -18.86
C SER A 144 22.22 -5.98 -18.67
N ASP A 145 22.85 -4.94 -18.13
CA ASP A 145 24.27 -4.92 -17.82
C ASP A 145 24.52 -4.16 -16.51
N PRO A 146 24.38 -4.83 -15.35
CA PRO A 146 24.48 -4.18 -14.05
C PRO A 146 25.83 -3.49 -13.83
N THR A 147 25.76 -2.18 -13.62
CA THR A 147 26.88 -1.37 -13.14
C THR A 147 26.79 -1.20 -11.62
N THR A 148 25.59 -0.88 -11.12
CA THR A 148 25.28 -0.89 -9.68
C THR A 148 24.60 -2.21 -9.35
N TRP A 149 25.26 -3.04 -8.53
CA TRP A 149 24.80 -4.40 -8.20
C TRP A 149 23.99 -4.40 -6.91
N LEU A 150 22.94 -5.22 -6.86
CA LEU A 150 22.06 -5.36 -5.70
C LEU A 150 22.61 -6.39 -4.70
N LEU A 151 23.85 -6.15 -4.28
CA LEU A 151 24.60 -6.98 -3.34
C LEU A 151 24.86 -6.21 -2.07
N TYR A 152 24.65 -6.84 -0.91
CA TYR A 152 24.75 -6.19 0.39
C TYR A 152 25.63 -6.98 1.35
N TRP A 153 25.63 -8.31 1.24
CA TRP A 153 26.15 -9.22 2.23
C TRP A 153 27.32 -10.07 1.72
N THR A 154 28.00 -9.66 0.66
CA THR A 154 29.23 -10.35 0.23
C THR A 154 30.32 -10.27 1.32
N ARG A 155 31.23 -11.25 1.35
CA ARG A 155 32.32 -11.27 2.32
C ARG A 155 33.14 -9.97 2.31
N PRO A 156 33.56 -9.42 1.15
CA PRO A 156 34.23 -8.11 1.10
C PRO A 156 33.43 -6.97 1.75
N GLN A 157 32.13 -6.88 1.51
CA GLN A 157 31.29 -5.83 2.10
C GLN A 157 31.18 -5.95 3.62
N VAL A 158 30.94 -7.16 4.14
CA VAL A 158 30.83 -7.41 5.60
C VAL A 158 32.17 -7.15 6.31
N GLN A 159 33.27 -7.61 5.73
CA GLN A 159 34.60 -7.36 6.27
C GLN A 159 34.96 -5.88 6.25
N LEU A 160 34.71 -5.18 5.14
CA LEU A 160 35.04 -3.76 4.99
C LEU A 160 34.31 -2.91 6.04
N ARG A 161 32.99 -3.09 6.18
CA ARG A 161 32.16 -2.30 7.12
C ARG A 161 32.53 -2.52 8.59
N SER A 162 33.18 -3.64 8.91
CA SER A 162 33.61 -3.97 10.27
C SER A 162 35.12 -3.83 10.48
N HIS A 163 35.86 -3.38 9.47
CA HIS A 163 37.32 -3.26 9.54
C HIS A 163 37.74 -2.12 10.48
N PRO A 164 38.76 -2.31 11.34
CA PRO A 164 39.17 -1.29 12.31
C PRO A 164 39.58 0.05 11.66
N GLU A 165 40.33 0.01 10.55
CA GLU A 165 40.73 1.24 9.84
C GLU A 165 39.53 1.99 9.23
N MET A 166 38.50 1.26 8.75
CA MET A 166 37.27 1.89 8.26
C MET A 166 36.57 2.64 9.39
N LEU A 167 36.37 1.98 10.53
CA LEU A 167 35.71 2.60 11.70
C LEU A 167 36.49 3.79 12.25
N LYS A 168 37.84 3.75 12.25
CA LYS A 168 38.67 4.91 12.59
C LYS A 168 38.48 6.08 11.63
N ALA A 169 38.40 5.83 10.32
CA ALA A 169 38.16 6.87 9.33
C ALA A 169 36.77 7.51 9.48
N MET A 170 35.75 6.70 9.78
CA MET A 170 34.40 7.18 10.08
C MET A 170 34.39 8.02 11.37
N HIS A 171 35.10 7.60 12.42
CA HIS A 171 35.23 8.39 13.66
C HIS A 171 35.93 9.74 13.41
N ALA A 172 37.05 9.74 12.69
CA ALA A 172 37.82 10.95 12.38
C ALA A 172 37.00 11.98 11.59
N THR A 173 36.12 11.53 10.69
CA THR A 173 35.25 12.40 9.88
C THR A 173 34.01 12.85 10.64
N SER A 174 33.41 12.00 11.47
CA SER A 174 32.30 12.39 12.35
C SER A 174 32.70 13.51 13.32
N ALA A 175 33.97 13.60 13.71
CA ALA A 175 34.51 14.70 14.51
C ALA A 175 34.51 16.08 13.81
N LEU A 176 34.20 16.16 12.51
CA LEU A 176 33.98 17.44 11.83
C LEU A 176 32.64 18.08 12.22
N TRP A 177 31.67 17.30 12.68
CA TRP A 177 30.38 17.79 13.13
C TRP A 177 30.47 18.44 14.51
N ASN A 178 29.60 19.42 14.74
CA ASN A 178 29.42 20.11 15.99
C ASN A 178 28.09 19.66 16.61
N ILE A 179 28.10 19.44 17.93
CA ILE A 179 26.90 19.26 18.75
C ILE A 179 26.93 20.37 19.79
N THR A 180 25.92 21.23 19.82
CA THR A 180 25.94 22.41 20.72
C THR A 180 25.37 22.13 22.09
N ASP A 181 24.51 21.11 22.20
CA ASP A 181 23.95 20.60 23.45
C ASP A 181 24.41 19.15 23.65
N ASP A 182 25.35 18.97 24.56
CA ASP A 182 25.96 17.67 24.89
C ASP A 182 25.00 16.70 25.61
N THR A 183 23.78 17.14 25.91
CA THR A 183 22.71 16.30 26.44
C THR A 183 21.85 15.65 25.36
N LEU A 184 21.97 16.08 24.09
CA LEU A 184 21.21 15.50 22.99
C LEU A 184 21.60 14.02 22.78
N PRO A 185 20.65 13.13 22.46
CA PRO A 185 20.89 11.69 22.38
C PRO A 185 21.64 11.30 21.08
N ILE A 186 22.84 11.83 20.90
CA ILE A 186 23.64 11.68 19.69
C ILE A 186 25.02 11.22 20.10
N ASP A 187 25.45 10.08 19.56
CA ASP A 187 26.83 9.65 19.62
C ASP A 187 27.44 9.67 18.20
N PRO A 188 28.21 10.73 17.86
CA PRO A 188 28.86 10.82 16.56
C PRO A 188 30.07 9.89 16.45
N ALA A 189 30.62 9.38 17.56
CA ALA A 189 31.76 8.48 17.55
C ALA A 189 31.35 7.06 17.16
N SER A 190 30.26 6.55 17.74
CA SER A 190 29.69 5.26 17.36
C SER A 190 29.00 5.30 16.00
N GLN A 191 29.25 4.27 15.19
CA GLN A 191 28.68 4.13 13.85
C GLN A 191 27.69 2.97 13.79
N ILE A 192 26.65 3.13 12.98
CA ILE A 192 25.70 2.09 12.60
C ILE A 192 26.04 1.60 11.19
N ALA A 193 25.95 0.29 10.99
CA ALA A 193 26.20 -0.32 9.70
C ALA A 193 25.00 -0.14 8.75
N TYR A 194 25.02 0.92 7.94
CA TYR A 194 24.11 1.08 6.80
C TYR A 194 24.64 0.28 5.61
N CYS A 195 23.92 -0.77 5.23
CA CYS A 195 24.44 -1.76 4.30
C CYS A 195 24.02 -1.42 2.87
N ASP A 196 24.90 -0.73 2.15
CA ASP A 196 24.64 -0.27 0.78
C ASP A 196 25.26 -1.21 -0.29
N ARG A 197 24.93 -0.94 -1.54
CA ARG A 197 25.31 -1.66 -2.76
C ARG A 197 26.79 -1.52 -3.10
N ILE A 198 27.20 -2.15 -4.19
CA ILE A 198 28.49 -1.92 -4.85
C ILE A 198 28.27 -1.36 -6.26
N ARG A 199 29.29 -0.68 -6.80
CA ARG A 199 29.34 -0.28 -8.20
C ARG A 199 30.57 -0.87 -8.85
N LEU A 200 30.38 -1.63 -9.94
CA LEU A 200 31.43 -2.20 -10.78
C LEU A 200 31.23 -1.68 -12.21
N ARG A 201 31.71 -0.46 -12.48
CA ARG A 201 31.51 0.20 -13.78
C ARG A 201 32.59 -0.18 -14.76
N LYS A 202 32.21 -0.72 -15.92
CA LYS A 202 33.16 -1.20 -16.94
C LYS A 202 33.89 -0.04 -17.65
N PRO A 203 35.07 -0.31 -18.24
CA PRO A 203 35.70 0.60 -19.19
C PRO A 203 34.75 0.93 -20.35
N TRP A 204 34.80 2.17 -20.85
CA TRP A 204 34.00 2.64 -22.00
C TRP A 204 32.48 2.64 -21.78
N ASP A 205 32.02 2.51 -20.53
CA ASP A 205 30.60 2.50 -20.20
C ASP A 205 29.95 3.89 -20.39
N LYS A 206 28.85 3.92 -21.14
CA LYS A 206 28.03 5.11 -21.41
C LYS A 206 26.57 4.93 -20.94
N ALA A 207 26.23 3.78 -20.37
CA ALA A 207 24.85 3.45 -20.03
C ALA A 207 24.43 3.96 -18.64
N TYR A 208 25.39 4.17 -17.73
CA TYR A 208 25.13 4.64 -16.38
C TYR A 208 25.42 6.13 -16.23
N SER A 209 24.39 6.92 -15.93
CA SER A 209 24.51 8.33 -15.56
C SER A 209 23.59 8.64 -14.38
N LEU A 210 24.07 9.46 -13.45
CA LEU A 210 23.29 9.97 -12.32
C LEU A 210 23.59 11.46 -12.19
N LYS A 211 22.65 12.31 -12.61
CA LYS A 211 22.80 13.77 -12.68
C LYS A 211 22.88 14.43 -11.29
N ALA A 212 23.39 15.66 -11.25
CA ALA A 212 23.50 16.48 -10.05
C ALA A 212 22.25 16.44 -9.16
N HIS A 213 22.45 15.98 -7.93
CA HIS A 213 21.40 15.84 -6.93
C HIS A 213 21.94 15.92 -5.50
N LEU A 214 21.02 16.06 -4.55
CA LEU A 214 21.22 15.79 -3.14
C LEU A 214 20.36 14.56 -2.78
N ASP A 215 20.91 13.61 -2.02
CA ASP A 215 20.12 12.55 -1.40
C ASP A 215 19.57 12.98 -0.03
N SER A 216 18.90 12.06 0.68
CA SER A 216 18.49 12.22 2.07
C SER A 216 17.70 13.49 2.35
N SER A 217 17.04 14.04 1.32
CA SER A 217 15.64 13.72 1.01
C SER A 217 15.23 14.47 -0.27
N SER A 218 13.93 14.59 -0.57
CA SER A 218 13.47 15.53 -1.61
C SER A 218 12.74 16.73 -0.99
N THR A 219 11.46 16.58 -0.63
CA THR A 219 10.66 17.71 -0.11
C THR A 219 10.78 17.89 1.41
N GLU A 220 11.26 16.87 2.12
CA GLU A 220 11.29 16.81 3.58
C GLU A 220 12.16 17.93 4.19
N ARG A 221 13.14 18.47 3.46
CA ARG A 221 13.94 19.64 3.88
C ARG A 221 13.10 20.89 4.19
N TRP A 222 11.94 21.03 3.54
CA TRP A 222 11.00 22.12 3.79
C TRP A 222 9.79 21.66 4.61
N GLU A 223 9.41 20.39 4.47
CA GLU A 223 8.15 19.86 4.98
C GLU A 223 8.26 19.30 6.40
N ASP A 224 9.34 18.59 6.74
CA ASP A 224 9.54 18.06 8.08
C ASP A 224 9.99 19.20 9.02
N PRO A 225 9.28 19.48 10.12
CA PRO A 225 9.62 20.60 11.00
C PRO A 225 11.02 20.49 11.63
N ALA A 226 11.44 19.28 12.02
CA ALA A 226 12.76 19.06 12.62
C ALA A 226 13.86 19.24 11.56
N TYR A 227 13.69 18.65 10.38
CA TYR A 227 14.65 18.81 9.29
C TYR A 227 14.74 20.27 8.83
N ARG A 228 13.59 20.91 8.58
CA ARG A 228 13.52 22.33 8.22
C ARG A 228 14.21 23.24 9.24
N SER A 229 14.14 22.89 10.52
CA SER A 229 14.78 23.70 11.57
C SER A 229 16.30 23.76 11.45
N CYS A 230 16.94 22.76 10.82
CA CYS A 230 18.37 22.79 10.48
C CYS A 230 18.72 23.99 9.59
N TYR A 231 17.77 24.43 8.75
CA TYR A 231 17.94 25.52 7.80
C TYR A 231 17.30 26.83 8.28
N ARG A 232 16.87 26.92 9.54
CA ARG A 232 16.13 28.08 10.08
C ARG A 232 16.84 29.42 9.81
N LYS A 233 18.15 29.49 10.02
CA LYS A 233 18.95 30.70 9.77
C LYS A 233 18.88 31.17 8.32
N ILE A 234 18.79 30.25 7.36
CA ILE A 234 18.61 30.58 5.94
C ILE A 234 17.23 31.22 5.73
N PHE A 235 16.17 30.63 6.28
CA PHE A 235 14.80 31.13 6.16
C PHE A 235 14.52 32.41 6.96
N GLU A 236 15.38 32.77 7.91
CA GLU A 236 15.38 34.05 8.64
C GLU A 236 16.20 35.16 7.93
N GLY A 237 16.81 34.87 6.76
CA GLY A 237 17.63 35.83 6.02
C GLY A 237 19.06 36.02 6.57
N LYS A 238 19.54 35.06 7.36
CA LYS A 238 20.84 35.06 8.06
C LYS A 238 21.67 33.83 7.67
N TRP A 239 21.74 33.52 6.37
CA TRP A 239 22.45 32.33 5.87
C TRP A 239 23.95 32.34 6.24
N GLU A 240 24.53 33.51 6.54
CA GLU A 240 25.91 33.63 7.03
C GLU A 240 26.11 32.91 8.39
N GLU A 241 25.09 32.96 9.25
CA GLU A 241 25.03 32.29 10.56
C GLU A 241 24.65 30.81 10.45
N TYR A 242 24.21 30.33 9.29
CA TYR A 242 23.91 28.91 9.10
C TYR A 242 25.20 28.08 9.20
N ASP A 243 25.20 27.10 10.10
CA ASP A 243 26.27 26.12 10.23
C ASP A 243 25.82 24.78 9.65
N PRO A 244 26.34 24.36 8.48
CA PRO A 244 26.01 23.07 7.91
C PRO A 244 26.49 21.89 8.79
N TRP A 245 27.48 22.13 9.65
CA TRP A 245 28.12 21.12 10.52
C TRP A 245 27.41 20.94 11.87
N CYS A 246 26.28 21.59 12.12
CA CYS A 246 25.50 21.39 13.34
C CYS A 246 24.59 20.16 13.21
N MET A 247 24.71 19.21 14.15
CA MET A 247 23.96 17.94 14.12
C MET A 247 22.67 17.98 14.96
N ASP A 248 22.52 18.95 15.86
CA ASP A 248 21.53 18.95 16.94
C ASP A 248 20.10 18.57 16.51
N GLN A 249 19.61 19.18 15.44
CA GLN A 249 18.25 18.97 14.94
C GLN A 249 18.17 17.85 13.90
N ARG A 250 19.30 17.37 13.37
CA ARG A 250 19.36 16.31 12.36
C ARG A 250 19.06 14.94 12.95
N ALA A 251 19.29 14.74 14.24
CA ALA A 251 18.99 13.48 14.91
C ALA A 251 17.49 13.17 14.98
N ASP A 252 16.63 14.19 14.95
CA ASP A 252 15.16 14.05 14.95
C ASP A 252 14.54 14.30 13.56
N ALA A 253 15.34 14.70 12.58
CA ALA A 253 14.90 15.02 11.23
C ALA A 253 14.41 13.75 10.50
N LYS A 254 13.17 13.80 10.00
CA LYS A 254 12.62 12.70 9.19
C LYS A 254 12.94 12.94 7.72
N VAL A 255 13.88 12.16 7.19
CA VAL A 255 14.35 12.28 5.81
C VAL A 255 13.52 11.47 4.80
N ASP A 256 12.54 10.70 5.28
CA ASP A 256 11.60 9.91 4.46
C ASP A 256 10.19 9.97 5.06
N LEU A 257 9.38 10.96 4.62
CA LEU A 257 8.00 11.12 5.09
C LEU A 257 7.01 10.23 4.32
N TYR A 258 7.38 9.81 3.11
CA TYR A 258 6.47 9.19 2.15
C TYR A 258 6.74 7.72 1.92
N GLN A 259 7.89 7.22 2.39
CA GLN A 259 8.29 5.84 2.18
C GLN A 259 8.35 5.50 0.67
N GLY A 260 8.95 6.42 -0.08
CA GLY A 260 9.03 6.39 -1.54
C GLY A 260 10.06 5.41 -2.11
N THR A 261 10.27 5.45 -3.42
CA THR A 261 11.37 4.70 -4.07
C THR A 261 12.66 5.51 -4.00
N GLY A 262 13.78 4.82 -3.76
CA GLY A 262 15.09 5.45 -3.57
C GLY A 262 15.23 6.30 -2.30
N SER A 263 14.28 6.21 -1.35
CA SER A 263 14.40 6.87 -0.04
C SER A 263 15.41 6.15 0.86
N CYS A 264 15.98 6.89 1.80
CA CYS A 264 16.90 6.38 2.81
C CYS A 264 16.21 6.49 4.16
N SER A 265 16.10 5.40 4.92
CA SER A 265 15.41 5.38 6.22
C SER A 265 16.32 5.72 7.41
N GLY A 266 17.50 6.30 7.14
CA GLY A 266 18.46 6.70 8.16
C GLY A 266 19.09 8.07 7.88
N PHE A 267 19.48 8.75 8.95
CA PHE A 267 20.31 9.94 8.89
C PHE A 267 21.77 9.55 8.67
N ARG A 268 22.26 9.77 7.44
CA ARG A 268 23.66 9.65 7.07
C ARG A 268 24.31 11.02 7.26
N SER A 269 25.32 11.12 8.12
CA SER A 269 26.06 12.38 8.30
C SER A 269 26.96 12.66 7.09
N PHE A 270 27.56 11.59 6.55
CA PHE A 270 28.28 11.60 5.29
C PHE A 270 27.86 10.41 4.44
N GLN A 271 27.84 10.63 3.14
CA GLN A 271 27.98 9.54 2.19
C GLN A 271 29.46 9.27 1.92
N GLY A 272 29.77 8.08 1.46
CA GLY A 272 31.15 7.72 1.17
C GLY A 272 31.30 6.45 0.36
N TRP A 273 32.45 6.31 -0.30
CA TRP A 273 32.81 5.10 -1.02
C TRP A 273 34.31 4.85 -0.98
N LEU A 274 34.68 3.57 -0.86
CA LEU A 274 36.06 3.08 -0.96
C LEU A 274 36.37 2.70 -2.41
N SER A 275 37.49 3.21 -2.94
CA SER A 275 37.96 2.84 -4.26
C SER A 275 38.53 1.43 -4.28
N LEU A 276 38.14 0.65 -5.29
CA LEU A 276 38.73 -0.65 -5.60
C LEU A 276 39.55 -0.63 -6.89
N SER A 277 39.58 0.48 -7.61
CA SER A 277 40.27 0.63 -8.89
C SER A 277 40.92 2.00 -9.04
N ASP A 278 41.82 2.09 -10.01
CA ASP A 278 42.34 3.38 -10.48
C ASP A 278 41.28 4.05 -11.38
N CYS A 279 40.90 5.27 -11.02
CA CYS A 279 39.86 6.02 -11.72
C CYS A 279 40.04 7.54 -11.49
N GLY A 280 39.94 8.35 -12.53
CA GLY A 280 40.06 9.80 -12.44
C GLY A 280 39.04 10.58 -13.28
N PRO A 281 39.26 11.89 -13.48
CA PRO A 281 38.40 12.73 -14.28
C PRO A 281 38.22 12.18 -15.71
N GLY A 282 36.96 12.04 -16.15
CA GLY A 282 36.58 11.45 -17.44
C GLY A 282 36.52 9.92 -17.46
N GLU A 283 36.84 9.24 -16.37
CA GLU A 283 36.86 7.78 -16.24
C GLU A 283 35.64 7.25 -15.44
N GLY A 284 34.55 8.01 -15.44
CA GLY A 284 33.29 7.58 -14.84
C GLY A 284 33.29 7.70 -13.32
N THR A 285 33.99 8.71 -12.79
CA THR A 285 34.15 8.94 -11.35
C THR A 285 33.02 9.83 -10.76
N LEU A 286 33.11 10.13 -9.46
CA LEU A 286 32.22 11.05 -8.75
C LEU A 286 32.56 12.50 -9.13
N ARG A 287 31.55 13.35 -9.28
CA ARG A 287 31.70 14.81 -9.31
C ARG A 287 30.94 15.43 -8.15
N VAL A 288 31.45 16.52 -7.60
CA VAL A 288 30.86 17.23 -6.46
C VAL A 288 30.90 18.74 -6.69
N LEU A 289 30.00 19.47 -6.03
CA LEU A 289 30.07 20.92 -5.90
C LEU A 289 30.75 21.26 -4.56
N PRO A 290 32.06 21.58 -4.52
CA PRO A 290 32.83 21.69 -3.28
C PRO A 290 32.60 23.03 -2.55
N ASN A 291 31.35 23.30 -2.20
CA ASN A 291 30.97 24.35 -1.24
C ASN A 291 29.66 23.97 -0.55
N ILE A 292 29.73 23.59 0.72
CA ILE A 292 28.53 23.12 1.42
C ILE A 292 27.61 24.25 1.86
N LYS A 293 28.15 25.38 2.35
CA LYS A 293 27.33 26.44 2.95
C LYS A 293 26.52 27.20 1.91
N LEU A 294 27.17 27.74 0.88
CA LEU A 294 26.55 28.62 -0.11
C LEU A 294 25.60 27.84 -1.02
N ALA A 295 26.01 26.63 -1.46
CA ALA A 295 25.16 25.80 -2.32
C ALA A 295 23.88 25.37 -1.59
N THR A 296 23.97 24.90 -0.33
CA THR A 296 22.78 24.53 0.44
C THR A 296 21.88 25.73 0.68
N ALA A 297 22.43 26.89 1.10
CA ALA A 297 21.64 28.11 1.29
C ALA A 297 20.87 28.50 0.01
N TYR A 298 21.52 28.40 -1.15
CA TYR A 298 20.92 28.74 -2.42
C TYR A 298 19.81 27.77 -2.81
N ILE A 299 20.05 26.47 -2.70
CA ILE A 299 19.06 25.43 -3.01
C ILE A 299 17.85 25.58 -2.08
N MET A 300 18.04 25.88 -0.80
CA MET A 300 16.94 26.05 0.16
C MET A 300 16.09 27.30 -0.10
N LEU A 301 16.71 28.40 -0.56
CA LEU A 301 16.00 29.63 -0.93
C LEU A 301 15.39 29.58 -2.33
N ARG A 302 15.90 28.73 -3.24
CA ARG A 302 15.49 28.74 -4.64
C ARG A 302 13.99 28.59 -4.88
N PRO A 303 13.23 27.76 -4.13
CA PRO A 303 11.79 27.69 -4.28
C PRO A 303 11.06 29.02 -4.11
N PHE A 304 11.63 29.96 -3.35
CA PHE A 304 11.06 31.25 -3.04
C PHE A 304 11.45 32.35 -4.04
N PHE A 305 12.42 32.10 -4.93
CA PHE A 305 12.98 33.13 -5.83
C PHE A 305 13.06 32.68 -7.28
N GLN A 306 12.12 31.85 -7.76
CA GLN A 306 12.18 31.27 -9.12
C GLN A 306 12.26 32.32 -10.22
N ASN A 307 11.58 33.45 -10.05
CA ASN A 307 11.56 34.58 -10.97
C ASN A 307 12.49 35.72 -10.50
N GLU A 308 13.49 35.42 -9.66
CA GLU A 308 14.38 36.40 -9.00
C GLU A 308 13.65 37.41 -8.09
N SER A 309 12.38 37.16 -7.78
CA SER A 309 11.57 37.89 -6.82
C SER A 309 10.94 36.93 -5.82
N LEU A 310 10.70 37.41 -4.60
CA LEU A 310 10.11 36.59 -3.53
C LEU A 310 8.70 36.14 -3.93
N ASP A 311 8.48 34.84 -4.02
CA ASP A 311 7.20 34.19 -4.33
C ASP A 311 6.91 33.04 -3.35
N ILE A 312 5.98 33.31 -2.44
CA ILE A 312 5.40 32.36 -1.47
C ILE A 312 4.01 31.87 -1.89
N SER A 313 3.53 32.27 -3.08
CA SER A 313 2.18 31.97 -3.55
C SER A 313 2.09 30.66 -4.32
N GLN A 314 3.15 30.29 -5.04
CA GLN A 314 3.16 29.14 -5.92
C GLN A 314 3.63 27.86 -5.19
N PRO A 315 2.90 26.73 -5.32
CA PRO A 315 3.26 25.45 -4.72
C PRO A 315 4.36 24.73 -5.52
N THR A 316 5.48 25.39 -5.77
CA THR A 316 6.57 24.87 -6.62
C THR A 316 7.85 24.70 -5.82
N LEU A 317 8.46 23.51 -5.87
CA LEU A 317 9.79 23.24 -5.31
C LEU A 317 10.71 22.74 -6.44
N PRO A 318 11.56 23.60 -7.03
CA PRO A 318 12.36 23.23 -8.20
C PRO A 318 13.28 22.05 -7.90
N GLY A 319 13.17 20.97 -8.69
CA GLY A 319 14.01 19.77 -8.52
C GLY A 319 13.59 18.81 -7.41
N ALA A 320 12.62 19.19 -6.56
CA ALA A 320 12.10 18.33 -5.50
C ALA A 320 10.74 17.73 -5.87
N THR A 321 10.47 16.50 -5.44
CA THR A 321 9.22 15.77 -5.71
C THR A 321 8.89 14.92 -4.48
N PRO A 322 7.68 15.06 -3.91
CA PRO A 322 7.24 14.22 -2.79
C PRO A 322 7.41 12.73 -3.09
N GLY A 323 7.93 11.98 -2.13
CA GLY A 323 8.15 10.53 -2.27
C GLY A 323 9.30 10.11 -3.19
N ARG A 324 10.20 11.03 -3.56
CA ARG A 324 11.51 10.67 -4.11
C ARG A 324 12.60 10.86 -3.05
N GLY A 325 13.65 10.05 -3.10
CA GLY A 325 14.81 10.21 -2.21
C GLY A 325 15.82 11.28 -2.62
N GLN A 326 15.65 11.88 -3.80
CA GLN A 326 16.57 12.86 -4.39
C GLN A 326 15.93 14.22 -4.68
N LEU A 327 16.71 15.27 -4.49
CA LEU A 327 16.47 16.62 -5.00
C LEU A 327 17.44 16.88 -6.16
N PHE A 328 16.92 17.11 -7.36
CA PHE A 328 17.75 17.35 -8.55
C PHE A 328 18.16 18.82 -8.70
N VAL A 329 19.47 19.03 -8.84
CA VAL A 329 20.07 20.34 -9.08
C VAL A 329 20.33 20.43 -10.58
N THR A 330 19.82 21.47 -11.25
CA THR A 330 19.88 21.60 -12.72
C THR A 330 20.13 23.04 -13.13
N SER A 331 20.85 23.28 -14.23
CA SER A 331 21.14 24.65 -14.69
C SER A 331 19.87 25.44 -14.99
N LYS A 332 18.78 24.74 -15.37
CA LYS A 332 17.46 25.34 -15.57
C LYS A 332 16.90 25.95 -14.27
N TYR A 333 16.98 25.22 -13.17
CA TYR A 333 16.36 25.62 -11.90
C TYR A 333 17.32 26.33 -10.96
N HIS A 334 18.63 26.12 -11.11
CA HIS A 334 19.68 26.62 -10.22
C HIS A 334 20.82 27.27 -11.04
N PRO A 335 20.54 28.29 -11.87
CA PRO A 335 21.51 28.82 -12.83
C PRO A 335 22.74 29.44 -12.16
N HIS A 336 22.58 30.07 -11.00
CA HIS A 336 23.67 30.74 -10.28
C HIS A 336 24.70 29.79 -9.67
N LEU A 337 24.43 28.47 -9.67
CA LEU A 337 25.44 27.49 -9.31
C LEU A 337 26.46 27.26 -10.44
N GLU A 338 26.16 27.64 -11.69
CA GLU A 338 27.04 27.44 -12.86
C GLU A 338 27.64 26.03 -12.89
N GLN A 339 26.76 25.03 -12.89
CA GLN A 339 27.11 23.61 -12.66
C GLN A 339 28.21 23.09 -13.58
N ASP A 340 28.25 23.55 -14.83
CA ASP A 340 29.29 23.18 -15.81
C ASP A 340 30.71 23.59 -15.36
N ARG A 341 30.82 24.60 -14.49
CA ARG A 341 32.08 25.11 -13.93
C ARG A 341 32.34 24.64 -12.50
N THR A 342 31.29 24.40 -11.72
CA THR A 342 31.41 24.17 -10.26
C THR A 342 31.20 22.73 -9.83
N ILE A 343 30.49 21.91 -10.60
CA ILE A 343 30.40 20.47 -10.35
C ILE A 343 31.59 19.81 -11.02
N ILE A 344 32.62 19.52 -10.24
CA ILE A 344 33.93 19.08 -10.70
C ILE A 344 34.19 17.63 -10.33
N SER A 345 34.95 16.91 -11.15
CA SER A 345 35.35 15.53 -10.87
C SER A 345 36.29 15.45 -9.67
N VAL A 346 36.18 14.38 -8.89
CA VAL A 346 37.20 14.04 -7.89
C VAL A 346 38.55 13.80 -8.56
N GLN A 347 39.63 14.04 -7.83
CA GLN A 347 40.97 13.70 -8.30
C GLN A 347 41.09 12.22 -8.65
N LYS A 348 42.12 11.86 -9.42
CA LYS A 348 42.44 10.46 -9.66
C LYS A 348 42.60 9.72 -8.34
N VAL A 349 41.81 8.66 -8.15
CA VAL A 349 41.81 7.77 -6.98
C VAL A 349 42.51 6.46 -7.31
N HIS A 350 43.04 5.83 -6.27
CA HIS A 350 43.71 4.53 -6.32
C HIS A 350 42.99 3.51 -5.42
N PRO A 351 43.14 2.20 -5.65
CA PRO A 351 42.60 1.19 -4.75
C PRO A 351 43.06 1.44 -3.30
N GLY A 352 42.09 1.57 -2.40
CA GLY A 352 42.34 1.89 -0.98
C GLY A 352 42.17 3.35 -0.60
N ASP A 353 41.92 4.24 -1.55
CA ASP A 353 41.49 5.61 -1.28
C ASP A 353 40.01 5.63 -0.87
N TYR A 354 39.65 6.52 0.05
CA TYR A 354 38.30 6.60 0.61
C TYR A 354 37.77 8.04 0.58
N MET A 355 36.63 8.24 -0.06
CA MET A 355 36.03 9.57 -0.27
C MET A 355 34.79 9.75 0.60
N PHE A 356 34.64 10.92 1.21
CA PHE A 356 33.46 11.34 1.94
C PHE A 356 32.88 12.63 1.39
N TRP A 357 31.55 12.74 1.43
CA TRP A 357 30.85 14.00 1.21
C TRP A 357 29.65 14.16 2.15
N HIS A 358 29.45 15.39 2.58
CA HIS A 358 28.41 15.80 3.51
C HIS A 358 27.02 15.49 2.92
N THR A 359 26.05 15.14 3.77
CA THR A 359 24.69 14.73 3.34
C THR A 359 23.95 15.74 2.46
N ASP A 360 24.28 17.03 2.57
CA ASP A 360 23.68 18.11 1.78
C ASP A 360 24.56 18.57 0.60
N LEU A 361 25.64 17.87 0.29
CA LEU A 361 26.53 18.21 -0.83
C LEU A 361 25.92 17.75 -2.16
N ALA A 362 25.81 18.68 -3.12
CA ALA A 362 25.39 18.35 -4.48
C ALA A 362 26.48 17.52 -5.17
N HIS A 363 26.08 16.40 -5.75
CA HIS A 363 26.99 15.47 -6.39
C HIS A 363 26.33 14.72 -7.56
N GLU A 364 27.17 14.18 -8.45
CA GLU A 364 26.76 13.40 -9.61
C GLU A 364 27.81 12.36 -10.01
N VAL A 365 27.45 11.47 -10.92
CA VAL A 365 28.39 10.53 -11.54
C VAL A 365 28.60 10.95 -12.98
N GLU A 366 29.86 10.97 -13.42
CA GLU A 366 30.19 11.29 -14.82
C GLU A 366 29.39 10.43 -15.80
N ASP A 367 28.90 11.05 -16.87
CA ASP A 367 28.04 10.40 -17.87
C ASP A 367 28.72 9.22 -18.55
N GLU A 368 30.04 9.28 -18.71
CA GLU A 368 30.82 8.27 -19.43
C GLU A 368 32.05 7.85 -18.62
N ASN A 369 32.44 6.58 -18.70
CA ASN A 369 33.77 6.12 -18.36
C ASN A 369 34.60 5.99 -19.64
N ASN A 370 35.41 7.00 -19.98
CA ASN A 370 36.32 6.95 -21.13
C ASN A 370 37.71 6.39 -20.78
N GLY A 371 37.87 5.81 -19.59
CA GLY A 371 39.10 5.21 -19.12
C GLY A 371 39.29 3.77 -19.63
N PRO A 372 40.54 3.29 -19.69
CA PRO A 372 40.85 1.91 -20.07
C PRO A 372 40.58 0.89 -18.95
N SER A 373 40.32 1.36 -17.72
CA SER A 373 40.06 0.54 -16.53
C SER A 373 38.61 0.68 -16.04
N ASP A 374 38.19 -0.27 -15.21
CA ASP A 374 36.90 -0.20 -14.53
C ASP A 374 36.91 0.84 -13.39
N SER A 375 35.75 1.42 -13.10
CA SER A 375 35.49 2.32 -11.98
C SER A 375 34.65 1.57 -10.93
N SER A 376 35.35 0.96 -9.97
CA SER A 376 34.78 0.04 -8.99
C SER A 376 34.87 0.58 -7.57
N VAL A 377 33.74 0.61 -6.87
CA VAL A 377 33.64 1.14 -5.50
C VAL A 377 32.67 0.36 -4.61
N ILE A 378 32.90 0.39 -3.30
CA ILE A 378 31.95 -0.09 -2.28
C ILE A 378 31.42 1.13 -1.51
N TYR A 379 30.10 1.28 -1.44
CA TYR A 379 29.47 2.37 -0.69
C TYR A 379 29.48 2.05 0.81
N VAL A 380 30.05 2.98 1.59
CA VAL A 380 30.12 2.91 3.06
C VAL A 380 29.93 4.35 3.57
N PRO A 381 28.72 4.71 4.03
CA PRO A 381 28.44 6.04 4.59
C PRO A 381 28.73 6.10 6.09
N ASN A 382 28.86 7.31 6.64
CA ASN A 382 28.85 7.54 8.09
C ASN A 382 27.42 7.68 8.59
N VAL A 383 27.07 6.88 9.60
CA VAL A 383 25.74 6.85 10.19
C VAL A 383 25.90 6.89 11.71
N PRO A 384 25.80 8.07 12.33
CA PRO A 384 26.02 8.22 13.77
C PRO A 384 24.94 7.50 14.56
N LEU A 385 25.28 7.09 15.78
CA LEU A 385 24.33 6.45 16.69
C LEU A 385 23.40 7.52 17.29
N CYS A 386 22.12 7.49 16.90
CA CYS A 386 21.07 8.36 17.44
C CYS A 386 19.72 7.62 17.41
N PRO A 387 18.69 8.09 18.14
CA PRO A 387 17.36 7.47 18.17
C PRO A 387 16.80 7.14 16.78
N TYR A 388 16.91 8.05 15.82
CA TYR A 388 16.40 7.84 14.46
C TYR A 388 17.11 6.68 13.74
N ASN A 389 18.42 6.54 13.93
CA ASN A 389 19.20 5.49 13.28
C ASN A 389 19.11 4.13 13.99
N ILE A 390 18.69 4.07 15.26
CA ILE A 390 18.54 2.79 15.97
C ILE A 390 17.54 1.87 15.26
N GLN A 391 16.39 2.39 14.82
CA GLN A 391 15.43 1.59 14.07
C GLN A 391 16.01 1.08 12.74
N ASN A 392 16.77 1.93 12.04
CA ASN A 392 17.48 1.55 10.82
C ASN A 392 18.51 0.44 11.09
N MET A 393 19.25 0.50 12.20
CA MET A 393 20.18 -0.55 12.61
C MET A 393 19.47 -1.88 12.88
N LEU A 394 18.36 -1.87 13.61
CA LEU A 394 17.59 -3.07 13.92
C LEU A 394 17.05 -3.75 12.64
N ASN A 395 16.63 -2.94 11.67
CA ASN A 395 16.19 -3.41 10.36
C ASN A 395 17.35 -4.05 9.56
N HIS A 396 18.52 -3.41 9.54
CA HIS A 396 19.71 -3.97 8.91
C HIS A 396 20.21 -5.25 9.59
N ARG A 397 20.13 -5.32 10.92
CA ARG A 397 20.45 -6.52 11.69
C ARG A 397 19.55 -7.70 11.32
N LYS A 398 18.25 -7.44 11.16
CA LYS A 398 17.28 -8.44 10.72
C LYS A 398 17.64 -8.92 9.31
N ALA A 399 17.87 -7.99 8.39
CA ALA A 399 18.25 -8.30 7.01
C ALA A 399 19.58 -9.09 6.92
N PHE A 400 20.55 -8.79 7.78
CA PHE A 400 21.80 -9.55 7.89
C PHE A 400 21.55 -11.00 8.33
N ARG A 401 20.68 -11.23 9.32
CA ARG A 401 20.36 -12.58 9.82
C ARG A 401 19.58 -13.42 8.82
N GLU A 402 18.70 -12.78 8.06
CA GLU A 402 17.87 -13.41 7.04
C GLU A 402 18.55 -13.49 5.68
N VAL A 403 19.71 -12.83 5.53
CA VAL A 403 20.50 -12.74 4.28
C VAL A 403 19.66 -12.20 3.11
N VAL A 404 18.84 -11.18 3.39
CA VAL A 404 17.95 -10.51 2.42
C VAL A 404 18.34 -9.05 2.24
N SER A 405 17.91 -8.44 1.15
CA SER A 405 18.14 -7.02 0.88
C SER A 405 17.66 -6.14 2.06
N PRO A 406 18.43 -5.11 2.47
CA PRO A 406 17.96 -4.16 3.47
C PRO A 406 16.67 -3.45 3.04
N PRO A 407 15.78 -3.05 3.98
CA PRO A 407 14.44 -2.55 3.65
C PRO A 407 14.39 -1.38 2.67
N ASP A 408 15.37 -0.47 2.72
CA ASP A 408 15.46 0.72 1.86
C ASP A 408 15.57 0.35 0.37
N TYR A 409 16.10 -0.84 0.07
CA TYR A 409 16.26 -1.32 -1.29
C TYR A 409 15.11 -2.20 -1.76
N VAL A 410 14.26 -2.72 -0.85
CA VAL A 410 13.16 -3.66 -1.19
C VAL A 410 12.20 -3.08 -2.25
N ARG A 411 11.98 -1.76 -2.23
CA ARG A 411 11.10 -1.07 -3.18
C ARG A 411 11.74 -0.78 -4.54
N ASP A 412 13.07 -0.91 -4.66
CA ASP A 412 13.78 -0.71 -5.93
C ASP A 412 13.64 -1.93 -6.88
N PHE A 413 13.13 -3.08 -6.39
CA PHE A 413 13.11 -4.36 -7.12
C PHE A 413 11.84 -4.57 -7.95
N GLY A 414 11.80 -3.98 -9.14
CA GLY A 414 10.79 -4.27 -10.17
C GLY A 414 11.11 -5.47 -11.07
N GLY A 415 11.65 -6.58 -10.54
CA GLY A 415 12.04 -7.78 -11.32
C GLY A 415 12.31 -9.02 -10.45
N PRO A 416 12.35 -10.24 -11.03
CA PRO A 416 12.69 -11.48 -10.32
C PRO A 416 14.22 -11.56 -10.13
N TYR A 417 14.71 -11.05 -9.00
CA TYR A 417 16.12 -11.13 -8.62
C TYR A 417 16.34 -12.24 -7.59
N GLU A 418 17.45 -12.95 -7.69
CA GLU A 418 17.89 -13.92 -6.66
C GLU A 418 18.34 -13.16 -5.40
N TYR A 419 18.02 -13.69 -4.22
CA TYR A 419 18.48 -13.13 -2.95
C TYR A 419 19.80 -13.76 -2.52
N GLU A 420 20.66 -13.01 -1.81
CA GLU A 420 21.93 -13.53 -1.30
C GLU A 420 21.77 -14.75 -0.37
N ARG A 421 20.59 -14.95 0.27
CA ARG A 421 20.26 -16.16 1.05
C ARG A 421 20.32 -17.46 0.24
N GLU A 422 20.17 -17.36 -1.08
CA GLU A 422 20.21 -18.50 -2.00
C GLU A 422 21.65 -18.91 -2.36
N HIS A 423 22.65 -18.08 -2.01
CA HIS A 423 24.04 -18.33 -2.34
C HIS A 423 24.80 -18.90 -1.14
N GLU A 424 25.25 -20.14 -1.23
CA GLU A 424 26.01 -20.80 -0.15
C GLU A 424 27.23 -19.97 0.34
N ASP A 425 27.87 -19.25 -0.57
CA ASP A 425 29.05 -18.41 -0.31
C ASP A 425 28.71 -16.96 0.07
N HIS A 426 27.48 -16.66 0.49
CA HIS A 426 27.14 -15.36 1.07
C HIS A 426 28.05 -15.01 2.26
N GLY A 427 28.33 -13.73 2.43
CA GLY A 427 29.22 -13.21 3.47
C GLY A 427 28.53 -12.81 4.77
N ALA A 428 27.20 -12.82 4.85
CA ALA A 428 26.43 -12.58 6.08
C ALA A 428 26.65 -13.68 7.14
N ARG A 429 27.85 -13.70 7.73
CA ARG A 429 28.28 -14.65 8.74
C ARG A 429 29.03 -13.91 9.83
N VAL A 430 28.82 -14.30 11.08
CA VAL A 430 29.42 -13.60 12.24
C VAL A 430 30.94 -13.69 12.21
N GLU A 431 31.53 -14.76 11.65
CA GLU A 431 32.98 -14.86 11.46
C GLU A 431 33.58 -13.84 10.48
N ASN A 432 32.77 -13.25 9.59
CA ASN A 432 33.22 -12.22 8.66
C ASN A 432 33.22 -10.82 9.29
N ILE A 433 32.71 -10.67 10.51
CA ILE A 433 32.71 -9.39 11.24
C ILE A 433 34.01 -9.31 12.05
N LEU A 434 34.89 -8.39 11.65
CA LEU A 434 36.30 -8.39 12.06
C LEU A 434 36.55 -7.83 13.48
N THR A 435 35.62 -7.05 14.02
CA THR A 435 35.80 -6.31 15.29
C THR A 435 34.54 -6.38 16.15
N VAL A 436 34.70 -6.12 17.46
CA VAL A 436 33.55 -6.00 18.38
C VAL A 436 32.74 -4.74 18.04
N GLU A 437 33.42 -3.67 17.66
CA GLU A 437 32.82 -2.42 17.20
C GLU A 437 31.98 -2.65 15.94
N GLY A 438 32.45 -3.48 15.00
CA GLY A 438 31.65 -3.90 13.85
C GLY A 438 30.40 -4.71 14.24
N LYS A 439 30.50 -5.55 15.29
CA LYS A 439 29.32 -6.26 15.84
C LYS A 439 28.35 -5.29 16.51
N ARG A 440 28.84 -4.26 17.19
CA ARG A 440 28.01 -3.17 17.76
C ARG A 440 27.33 -2.37 16.66
N ALA A 441 28.04 -2.02 15.59
CA ALA A 441 27.49 -1.28 14.45
C ALA A 441 26.34 -2.01 13.74
N LEU A 442 26.36 -3.35 13.70
CA LEU A 442 25.25 -4.19 13.22
C LEU A 442 24.21 -4.53 14.31
N GLY A 443 24.35 -3.99 15.52
CA GLY A 443 23.45 -4.27 16.65
C GLY A 443 23.46 -5.71 17.16
N LEU A 444 24.54 -6.47 16.90
CA LEU A 444 24.72 -7.85 17.36
C LEU A 444 25.28 -7.94 18.78
N VAL A 445 25.94 -6.87 19.24
CA VAL A 445 26.48 -6.70 20.59
C VAL A 445 26.02 -5.32 21.10
N GLN A 446 25.80 -5.17 22.40
CA GLN A 446 25.43 -3.90 23.00
C GLN A 446 26.58 -2.89 22.96
N PHE A 447 26.23 -1.61 22.82
CA PHE A 447 27.16 -0.50 23.03
C PHE A 447 27.54 -0.40 24.51
N ASP A 448 28.73 0.14 24.79
CA ASP A 448 29.21 0.30 26.16
C ASP A 448 28.75 1.67 26.72
N GLU A 449 27.67 1.67 27.49
CA GLU A 449 27.18 2.90 28.14
C GLU A 449 28.09 3.42 29.26
N ASN A 450 29.11 2.65 29.67
CA ASN A 450 30.08 3.02 30.70
C ASN A 450 31.47 3.34 30.12
N GLU A 451 31.57 3.53 28.79
CA GLU A 451 32.83 3.88 28.15
C GLU A 451 33.41 5.17 28.76
N PRO A 452 34.68 5.17 29.24
CA PRO A 452 35.27 6.34 29.85
C PRO A 452 35.34 7.53 28.87
N GLY A 453 34.77 8.66 29.26
CA GLY A 453 34.89 9.92 28.51
C GLY A 453 33.72 10.25 27.58
N ILE A 454 32.66 9.42 27.53
CA ILE A 454 31.44 9.74 26.79
C ILE A 454 30.53 10.72 27.56
N THR A 455 29.86 11.62 26.86
CA THR A 455 28.94 12.62 27.45
C THR A 455 27.61 12.01 27.88
N GLU A 456 26.81 12.75 28.67
CA GLU A 456 25.45 12.31 29.04
C GLU A 456 24.54 12.11 27.82
N GLY A 457 24.68 12.94 26.78
CA GLY A 457 24.00 12.76 25.51
C GLY A 457 24.39 11.47 24.79
N GLN A 458 25.68 11.14 24.75
CA GLN A 458 26.19 9.91 24.14
C GLN A 458 25.72 8.64 24.87
N LYS A 459 25.54 8.70 26.20
CA LYS A 459 25.02 7.57 27.00
C LYS A 459 23.58 7.20 26.66
N LYS A 460 22.76 8.17 26.27
CA LYS A 460 21.32 7.96 26.02
C LYS A 460 21.07 6.92 24.92
N PRO A 461 21.62 7.06 23.69
CA PRO A 461 21.39 6.08 22.62
C PRO A 461 22.18 4.78 22.80
N THR A 462 23.23 4.75 23.63
CA THR A 462 23.97 3.51 23.95
C THR A 462 23.26 2.63 24.97
N SER A 463 22.33 3.19 25.75
CA SER A 463 21.70 2.46 26.85
C SER A 463 20.75 1.37 26.37
N ALA A 464 20.84 0.20 27.01
CA ALA A 464 19.99 -0.97 26.73
C ALA A 464 18.47 -0.64 26.82
N ARG A 465 18.09 0.34 27.65
CA ARG A 465 16.69 0.77 27.80
C ARG A 465 16.10 1.35 26.52
N LEU A 466 16.89 2.06 25.72
CA LEU A 466 16.41 2.66 24.47
C LEU A 466 16.18 1.57 23.40
N PHE A 467 17.07 0.58 23.35
CA PHE A 467 16.91 -0.60 22.50
C PHE A 467 15.70 -1.45 22.91
N GLU A 468 15.45 -1.61 24.21
CA GLU A 468 14.27 -2.34 24.70
C GLU A 468 12.98 -1.54 24.47
N ALA A 469 12.99 -0.21 24.61
CA ALA A 469 11.85 0.66 24.30
C ALA A 469 11.50 0.66 22.80
N GLU A 470 12.48 0.67 21.90
CA GLU A 470 12.24 0.52 20.46
C GLU A 470 11.83 -0.92 20.09
N ARG A 471 12.35 -1.94 20.79
CA ARG A 471 11.88 -3.33 20.68
C ARG A 471 10.42 -3.48 21.16
N VAL A 472 10.05 -2.77 22.22
CA VAL A 472 8.67 -2.67 22.72
C VAL A 472 7.82 -1.87 21.75
N LYS A 473 8.29 -0.80 21.08
CA LYS A 473 7.55 -0.14 19.98
C LYS A 473 7.35 -1.05 18.76
N LEU A 474 8.30 -1.90 18.41
CA LEU A 474 8.13 -2.94 17.39
C LEU A 474 7.11 -4.01 17.82
N LEU A 475 7.02 -4.28 19.13
CA LEU A 475 5.97 -5.10 19.73
C LEU A 475 4.64 -4.33 19.89
N ASP A 476 4.63 -3.01 20.12
CA ASP A 476 3.47 -2.12 20.31
C ASP A 476 2.87 -1.65 18.97
N ILE A 477 3.62 -1.65 17.87
CA ILE A 477 3.02 -1.62 16.53
C ILE A 477 2.31 -2.96 16.24
N ARG A 478 2.63 -4.03 16.98
CA ARG A 478 1.85 -5.28 17.04
C ARG A 478 0.87 -5.36 18.23
N LEU A 479 0.99 -4.51 19.27
CA LEU A 479 0.23 -4.55 20.53
C LEU A 479 -0.71 -3.34 20.76
N LEU A 480 -0.71 -2.33 19.90
CA LEU A 480 -1.78 -1.32 19.80
C LEU A 480 -3.09 -1.92 19.25
N ALA A 481 -3.14 -3.24 19.06
CA ALA A 481 -4.37 -4.02 18.93
C ALA A 481 -4.84 -4.68 20.25
N SER A 482 -4.17 -4.47 21.39
CA SER A 482 -4.67 -4.97 22.68
C SER A 482 -4.06 -4.25 23.89
N VAL A 483 -4.68 -3.18 24.38
CA VAL A 483 -4.60 -2.82 25.81
C VAL A 483 -6.00 -2.47 26.31
N THR A 484 -6.57 -3.40 27.08
CA THR A 484 -7.71 -3.20 27.94
C THR A 484 -7.27 -2.42 29.17
N THR A 485 -7.99 -1.36 29.50
CA THR A 485 -7.84 -0.55 30.70
C THR A 485 -8.12 -1.40 31.95
N TRP A 486 -7.15 -1.51 32.86
CA TRP A 486 -7.41 -1.86 34.25
C TRP A 486 -7.34 -0.56 35.08
N ILE A 487 -8.50 -0.14 35.60
CA ILE A 487 -8.57 0.87 36.67
C ILE A 487 -8.94 0.11 37.95
N SER A 488 -8.05 0.16 38.94
CA SER A 488 -8.34 -0.17 40.32
C SER A 488 -9.27 0.88 40.93
N ILE A 489 -10.37 0.45 41.54
CA ILE A 489 -11.06 1.20 42.60
C ILE A 489 -11.35 0.21 43.73
N GLU A 490 -10.67 0.38 44.86
CA GLU A 490 -11.09 -0.15 46.16
C GLU A 490 -12.13 0.80 46.78
N GLY A 491 -13.14 0.21 47.42
CA GLY A 491 -13.82 0.80 48.58
C GLY A 491 -15.32 1.06 48.45
N GLY A 492 -16.15 0.17 49.01
CA GLY A 492 -17.54 0.48 49.34
C GLY A 492 -18.50 -0.72 49.47
N SER A 493 -18.65 -1.22 50.71
CA SER A 493 -19.69 -2.14 51.20
C SER A 493 -21.11 -1.79 50.73
N THR A 494 -22.05 -2.72 50.47
CA THR A 494 -22.75 -3.59 51.45
C THR A 494 -23.71 -4.59 50.76
N SER A 495 -23.89 -5.75 51.41
CA SER A 495 -25.11 -6.57 51.58
C SER A 495 -25.72 -7.41 50.43
N GLN A 496 -25.47 -8.73 50.54
CA GLN A 496 -26.44 -9.82 50.80
C GLN A 496 -27.43 -10.36 49.73
N LYS A 497 -27.44 -11.72 49.67
CA LYS A 497 -28.47 -12.70 49.20
C LYS A 497 -28.36 -13.12 47.71
N SER A 498 -27.85 -14.30 47.35
CA SER A 498 -28.27 -15.72 47.55
C SER A 498 -29.20 -16.29 46.45
N ARG A 499 -28.77 -17.45 45.91
CA ARG A 499 -29.52 -18.59 45.30
C ARG A 499 -29.44 -18.77 43.77
N ASP A 500 -28.79 -19.87 43.37
CA ASP A 500 -29.03 -20.67 42.14
C ASP A 500 -30.40 -21.41 42.20
N PRO A 501 -30.76 -22.32 41.27
CA PRO A 501 -31.17 -22.10 39.87
C PRO A 501 -32.51 -22.84 39.54
N VAL A 502 -33.29 -22.47 38.50
CA VAL A 502 -34.36 -23.37 37.98
C VAL A 502 -34.56 -23.24 36.45
N MET A 503 -34.47 -24.40 35.80
CA MET A 503 -34.85 -24.75 34.44
C MET A 503 -36.38 -24.79 34.26
N LEU A 504 -36.94 -24.33 33.13
CA LEU A 504 -38.26 -24.80 32.65
C LEU A 504 -38.31 -24.85 31.11
N VAL A 505 -38.63 -26.04 30.62
CA VAL A 505 -38.95 -26.42 29.23
C VAL A 505 -40.45 -26.23 29.00
N GLY A 506 -40.90 -25.86 27.80
CA GLY A 506 -42.33 -25.92 27.45
C GLY A 506 -42.75 -25.41 26.07
N SER A 507 -43.23 -26.33 25.23
CA SER A 507 -43.82 -26.25 23.89
C SER A 507 -45.12 -25.43 23.73
N GLY A 508 -45.46 -25.00 22.51
CA GLY A 508 -46.86 -24.68 22.14
C GLY A 508 -47.10 -24.07 20.76
N LYS A 509 -47.72 -24.84 19.85
CA LYS A 509 -48.29 -24.43 18.54
C LYS A 509 -49.57 -23.62 18.71
N TYR A 510 -49.83 -22.64 17.83
CA TYR A 510 -51.19 -22.35 17.35
C TYR A 510 -51.18 -21.93 15.87
N VAL A 511 -52.05 -22.58 15.09
CA VAL A 511 -52.41 -22.28 13.70
C VAL A 511 -53.80 -21.65 13.71
N VAL A 512 -54.01 -20.56 12.96
CA VAL A 512 -55.35 -20.20 12.46
C VAL A 512 -55.24 -19.84 10.98
N ARG A 513 -56.06 -20.52 10.19
CA ARG A 513 -56.21 -20.43 8.73
C ARG A 513 -57.44 -19.55 8.45
N ALA A 514 -57.36 -18.57 7.56
CA ALA A 514 -58.55 -17.98 6.94
C ALA A 514 -58.25 -17.47 5.52
N THR A 515 -58.87 -18.15 4.57
CA THR A 515 -58.98 -17.85 3.13
C THR A 515 -59.86 -16.62 2.92
N LEU A 516 -59.56 -15.76 1.93
CA LEU A 516 -60.59 -14.94 1.29
C LEU A 516 -60.19 -14.49 -0.12
N GLY A 517 -61.09 -14.79 -1.06
CA GLY A 517 -60.98 -14.52 -2.48
C GLY A 517 -61.32 -13.09 -2.87
N MET A 518 -60.89 -12.77 -4.09
CA MET A 518 -61.00 -11.49 -4.78
C MET A 518 -62.43 -10.94 -4.88
N LYS A 519 -62.56 -9.61 -4.77
CA LYS A 519 -63.46 -8.78 -5.59
C LYS A 519 -62.86 -7.38 -5.77
N THR A 520 -62.64 -7.00 -7.02
CA THR A 520 -62.24 -5.66 -7.50
C THR A 520 -63.45 -4.73 -7.62
N VAL A 521 -63.32 -3.49 -7.13
CA VAL A 521 -64.10 -2.29 -7.53
C VAL A 521 -63.16 -1.06 -7.44
N PRO A 522 -63.20 -0.09 -8.38
CA PRO A 522 -62.13 0.89 -8.56
C PRO A 522 -62.33 2.15 -7.71
N CYS A 523 -61.24 2.74 -7.20
CA CYS A 523 -61.25 4.12 -6.70
C CYS A 523 -60.17 4.96 -7.38
N VAL A 524 -60.66 6.07 -7.92
CA VAL A 524 -59.99 7.08 -8.72
C VAL A 524 -59.10 7.94 -7.82
N GLY A 525 -57.83 8.06 -8.21
CA GLY A 525 -57.01 9.27 -8.15
C GLY A 525 -56.92 10.06 -6.85
N GLN A 526 -55.89 9.76 -6.05
CA GLN A 526 -55.11 10.80 -5.36
C GLN A 526 -53.62 10.49 -5.58
N ARG A 527 -52.91 11.38 -6.28
CA ARG A 527 -51.46 11.31 -6.44
C ARG A 527 -50.80 11.57 -5.09
N THR A 528 -50.43 10.52 -4.37
CA THR A 528 -49.44 10.60 -3.29
C THR A 528 -48.12 11.03 -3.95
N LYS A 529 -47.59 12.21 -3.59
CA LYS A 529 -46.25 12.63 -4.02
C LYS A 529 -45.24 11.77 -3.27
N CYS A 530 -44.68 10.75 -3.93
CA CYS A 530 -43.51 10.01 -3.41
C CYS A 530 -42.29 10.93 -3.35
N VAL A 531 -41.55 10.86 -2.25
CA VAL A 531 -40.27 11.55 -2.08
C VAL A 531 -39.19 10.71 -2.77
N VAL A 532 -38.37 11.31 -3.63
CA VAL A 532 -37.14 10.65 -4.10
C VAL A 532 -36.04 11.11 -3.15
N LEU A 533 -35.16 10.22 -2.68
CA LEU A 533 -33.99 10.61 -1.88
C LEU A 533 -32.92 11.25 -2.78
N ARG A 534 -33.29 12.32 -3.50
CA ARG A 534 -32.37 13.13 -4.31
C ARG A 534 -32.37 14.56 -3.80
N ALA A 535 -31.17 15.15 -3.74
CA ALA A 535 -30.94 16.55 -3.42
C ALA A 535 -31.72 17.56 -4.31
N SER A 536 -32.28 17.10 -5.45
CA SER A 536 -33.03 17.92 -6.40
C SER A 536 -34.36 18.48 -5.86
N GLN A 537 -34.99 17.87 -4.85
CA GLN A 537 -36.24 18.40 -4.28
C GLN A 537 -36.02 19.64 -3.40
N VAL A 538 -34.83 19.84 -2.84
CA VAL A 538 -34.47 21.01 -2.03
C VAL A 538 -34.28 22.27 -2.90
N HIS A 539 -33.96 22.10 -4.19
CA HIS A 539 -33.83 23.18 -5.18
C HIS A 539 -35.16 23.64 -5.78
N ALA A 540 -36.16 22.75 -5.88
CA ALA A 540 -37.43 23.10 -6.54
C ALA A 540 -38.30 24.06 -5.71
N ALA A 541 -38.11 24.12 -4.38
CA ALA A 541 -38.89 24.97 -3.48
C ALA A 541 -38.41 26.43 -3.40
N THR A 542 -37.23 26.77 -3.96
CA THR A 542 -36.69 28.14 -3.93
C THR A 542 -37.26 29.08 -4.99
N GLN A 543 -38.15 28.61 -5.89
CA GLN A 543 -38.74 29.45 -6.93
C GLN A 543 -40.13 30.04 -6.58
N ASP A 544 -40.76 29.61 -5.49
CA ASP A 544 -42.19 29.90 -5.22
C ASP A 544 -42.48 30.72 -3.95
N THR A 545 -41.59 31.63 -3.56
CA THR A 545 -41.93 32.65 -2.55
C THR A 545 -41.55 34.05 -3.04
N SER A 546 -42.54 34.74 -3.60
CA SER A 546 -42.45 36.17 -3.89
C SER A 546 -43.44 36.96 -3.03
N SER A 547 -42.97 38.14 -2.56
CA SER A 547 -43.71 39.33 -2.06
C SER A 547 -43.78 39.53 -0.53
N PRO A 548 -43.93 40.79 -0.02
CA PRO A 548 -43.46 42.10 -0.53
C PRO A 548 -42.82 43.05 0.54
N ASN A 549 -42.02 44.03 0.07
CA ASN A 549 -41.62 45.34 0.64
C ASN A 549 -41.70 45.63 2.16
N SER A 550 -40.60 46.12 2.76
CA SER A 550 -40.46 47.51 3.25
C SER A 550 -39.12 47.83 3.95
N GLN A 551 -38.53 48.97 3.54
CA GLN A 551 -37.76 49.99 4.28
C GLN A 551 -36.51 49.63 5.12
N ASP A 552 -35.36 50.11 4.64
CA ASP A 552 -34.17 50.55 5.42
C ASP A 552 -34.51 51.80 6.28
N PRO A 553 -33.76 52.17 7.36
CA PRO A 553 -32.29 52.16 7.45
C PRO A 553 -31.63 51.90 8.84
N SER A 554 -30.34 51.52 8.88
CA SER A 554 -29.26 52.17 9.69
C SER A 554 -27.99 51.32 9.86
N GLU A 555 -26.85 52.01 9.91
CA GLU A 555 -25.46 51.54 9.92
C GLU A 555 -25.05 50.68 11.14
N SER A 556 -24.22 49.64 10.92
CA SER A 556 -22.97 49.43 11.69
C SER A 556 -22.07 48.31 11.10
N THR A 557 -20.83 48.70 10.83
CA THR A 557 -19.53 47.98 10.84
C THR A 557 -19.43 46.44 10.81
N LYS A 558 -18.79 45.95 9.73
CA LYS A 558 -17.69 44.94 9.61
C LYS A 558 -17.78 43.58 10.33
N GLU A 559 -17.82 42.51 9.52
CA GLU A 559 -16.90 41.36 9.60
C GLU A 559 -16.80 40.72 8.20
N ASP A 560 -15.58 40.66 7.63
CA ASP A 560 -15.31 40.00 6.34
C ASP A 560 -15.38 38.48 6.50
N VAL A 561 -16.59 37.94 6.39
CA VAL A 561 -16.80 36.50 6.20
C VAL A 561 -16.38 36.15 4.76
N ILE A 562 -15.34 35.33 4.65
CA ILE A 562 -14.93 34.69 3.39
C ILE A 562 -16.16 34.00 2.80
N GLN A 563 -16.70 34.54 1.70
CA GLN A 563 -17.77 33.89 0.95
C GLN A 563 -17.21 32.64 0.25
N PRO A 564 -17.74 31.43 0.52
CA PRO A 564 -17.44 30.26 -0.29
C PRO A 564 -18.16 30.38 -1.63
N TYR A 565 -17.42 30.11 -2.69
CA TYR A 565 -17.80 30.07 -4.10
C TYR A 565 -19.21 29.51 -4.41
N GLY A 566 -20.00 30.26 -5.21
CA GLY A 566 -20.91 29.78 -6.28
C GLY A 566 -22.18 28.96 -5.91
N PRO A 567 -23.26 29.01 -6.73
CA PRO A 567 -24.61 28.66 -6.29
C PRO A 567 -24.94 27.15 -6.35
N ALA A 568 -25.21 26.61 -5.16
CA ALA A 568 -25.99 25.44 -4.76
C ALA A 568 -25.56 24.05 -5.30
N LYS A 569 -24.87 23.21 -4.50
CA LYS A 569 -25.17 22.60 -3.17
C LYS A 569 -25.90 21.26 -3.29
N GLU A 570 -25.13 20.18 -3.46
CA GLU A 570 -25.65 18.83 -3.27
C GLU A 570 -25.80 18.57 -1.77
N TRP A 571 -26.90 17.93 -1.35
CA TRP A 571 -27.13 17.62 0.07
C TRP A 571 -26.79 16.15 0.33
N ILE A 572 -25.85 15.91 1.24
CA ILE A 572 -25.42 14.58 1.67
C ILE A 572 -26.34 14.09 2.78
N SER A 573 -26.86 12.87 2.67
CA SER A 573 -27.75 12.25 3.64
C SER A 573 -27.03 11.24 4.52
N ILE A 574 -27.16 11.42 5.83
CA ILE A 574 -26.58 10.55 6.85
C ILE A 574 -27.72 10.00 7.71
N PHE A 575 -27.78 8.69 7.86
CA PHE A 575 -28.78 7.99 8.66
C PHE A 575 -28.57 8.27 10.14
N VAL A 576 -29.67 8.51 10.85
CA VAL A 576 -29.65 8.82 12.27
C VAL A 576 -30.01 7.57 13.08
N GLY A 577 -28.99 6.99 13.72
CA GLY A 577 -29.16 5.82 14.59
C GLY A 577 -29.84 6.16 15.91
N SER A 578 -30.56 5.19 16.49
CA SER A 578 -31.34 5.37 17.73
C SER A 578 -30.52 5.68 18.98
N SER A 579 -29.23 5.33 18.99
CA SER A 579 -28.29 5.65 20.08
C SER A 579 -27.35 6.83 19.76
N GLY A 580 -27.57 7.53 18.65
CA GLY A 580 -26.75 8.67 18.22
C GLY A 580 -26.98 9.92 19.08
N ASP A 581 -26.11 10.91 18.91
CA ASP A 581 -26.24 12.25 19.53
C ASP A 581 -27.46 13.01 19.01
N GLN A 582 -27.86 12.74 17.77
CA GLN A 582 -29.11 13.20 17.17
C GLN A 582 -30.22 12.20 17.46
N ASP A 583 -30.92 12.34 18.58
CA ASP A 583 -31.98 11.40 18.97
C ASP A 583 -33.19 11.47 17.99
N PRO A 584 -33.55 10.38 17.27
CA PRO A 584 -34.71 10.36 16.38
C PRO A 584 -36.04 10.67 17.08
N PHE A 585 -36.17 10.37 18.38
CA PHE A 585 -37.35 10.70 19.19
C PHE A 585 -37.45 12.18 19.53
N VAL A 586 -36.33 12.91 19.48
CA VAL A 586 -36.33 14.37 19.57
C VAL A 586 -36.62 14.97 18.20
N LEU A 587 -35.94 14.49 17.15
CA LEU A 587 -36.10 15.00 15.78
C LEU A 587 -37.53 14.86 15.23
N ARG A 588 -38.31 13.88 15.70
CA ARG A 588 -39.72 13.72 15.29
C ARG A 588 -40.60 14.94 15.61
N HIS A 589 -40.17 15.79 16.54
CA HIS A 589 -40.87 17.01 16.95
C HIS A 589 -40.50 18.24 16.10
N CYS A 590 -39.58 18.11 15.14
CA CYS A 590 -39.30 19.16 14.16
C CYS A 590 -40.56 19.49 13.32
N SER A 591 -40.65 20.74 12.86
CA SER A 591 -41.76 21.21 12.02
C SER A 591 -41.59 20.76 10.57
N PHE A 592 -41.89 19.48 10.29
CA PHE A 592 -41.80 18.90 8.95
C PHE A 592 -42.86 19.49 8.00
N ASN A 593 -42.46 19.75 6.75
CA ASN A 593 -43.36 20.17 5.68
C ASN A 593 -44.02 18.98 4.95
N ASP A 594 -44.78 19.28 3.88
CA ASP A 594 -45.46 18.29 3.03
C ASP A 594 -44.52 17.33 2.29
N LEU A 595 -43.21 17.62 2.26
CA LEU A 595 -42.15 16.78 1.69
C LEU A 595 -41.37 16.02 2.79
N ASN A 596 -41.90 16.00 4.02
CA ASN A 596 -41.31 15.35 5.21
C ASN A 596 -39.91 15.83 5.58
N TYR A 597 -39.52 17.05 5.22
CA TYR A 597 -38.26 17.61 5.70
C TYR A 597 -38.47 18.87 6.53
N TYR A 598 -37.58 19.05 7.50
CA TYR A 598 -37.38 20.27 8.27
C TYR A 598 -36.03 20.84 7.84
N LYS A 599 -35.98 22.09 7.39
CA LYS A 599 -34.77 22.69 6.84
C LYS A 599 -34.42 23.99 7.54
N GLN A 600 -33.14 24.16 7.84
CA GLN A 600 -32.50 25.39 8.26
C GLN A 600 -31.45 25.82 7.21
N SER A 601 -30.76 26.94 7.44
CA SER A 601 -29.71 27.45 6.53
C SER A 601 -28.62 26.41 6.27
N ASP A 602 -28.20 25.71 7.32
CA ASP A 602 -26.93 24.95 7.31
C ASP A 602 -27.08 23.44 7.45
N TRP A 603 -28.30 22.95 7.72
CA TRP A 603 -28.63 21.54 7.82
C TRP A 603 -30.13 21.32 7.65
N ALA A 604 -30.53 20.08 7.39
CA ALA A 604 -31.93 19.67 7.35
C ALA A 604 -32.12 18.28 7.96
N CYS A 605 -33.34 17.99 8.42
CA CYS A 605 -33.78 16.69 8.88
C CYS A 605 -34.84 16.16 7.92
N LEU A 606 -34.66 14.95 7.39
CA LEU A 606 -35.62 14.27 6.55
C LEU A 606 -36.23 13.11 7.31
N ARG A 607 -37.56 13.08 7.43
CA ARG A 607 -38.31 11.96 8.00
C ARG A 607 -38.73 11.01 6.89
N VAL A 608 -38.33 9.73 7.01
CA VAL A 608 -38.62 8.73 5.97
C VAL A 608 -39.82 7.85 6.28
N ASN A 609 -40.39 7.87 7.49
CA ASN A 609 -41.61 7.12 7.82
C ASN A 609 -42.71 8.06 8.35
N ARG A 610 -43.88 8.06 7.70
CA ARG A 610 -45.06 8.88 8.08
C ARG A 610 -46.02 8.15 9.01
N ASN A 611 -46.06 6.83 8.98
CA ASN A 611 -47.19 6.03 9.46
C ASN A 611 -46.82 5.24 10.72
N GLY A 612 -46.73 5.93 11.87
CA GLY A 612 -46.84 5.33 13.21
C GLY A 612 -45.79 4.27 13.63
N GLY A 613 -44.76 4.01 12.82
CA GLY A 613 -43.63 3.15 13.16
C GLY A 613 -42.57 3.86 14.01
N GLU A 614 -41.44 3.19 14.24
CA GLU A 614 -40.27 3.81 14.85
C GLU A 614 -39.83 5.04 14.04
N SER A 615 -39.50 6.12 14.75
CA SER A 615 -39.19 7.39 14.10
C SER A 615 -37.82 7.32 13.43
N MET A 616 -37.80 7.35 12.10
CA MET A 616 -36.57 7.23 11.31
C MET A 616 -36.29 8.50 10.52
N HIS A 617 -35.06 8.97 10.66
CA HIS A 617 -34.62 10.25 10.12
C HIS A 617 -33.25 10.13 9.43
N PHE A 618 -33.04 11.05 8.49
CA PHE A 618 -31.74 11.35 7.91
C PHE A 618 -31.40 12.79 8.20
N THR A 619 -30.15 13.04 8.56
CA THR A 619 -29.59 14.38 8.60
C THR A 619 -28.99 14.70 7.24
N LEU A 620 -29.37 15.84 6.71
CA LEU A 620 -28.95 16.36 5.42
C LEU A 620 -28.01 17.53 5.66
N VAL A 621 -26.82 17.46 5.08
CA VAL A 621 -25.81 18.53 5.18
C VAL A 621 -25.39 18.94 3.76
N PRO A 622 -25.30 20.24 3.43
CA PRO A 622 -24.76 20.67 2.15
C PRO A 622 -23.31 20.20 1.96
N ASP A 623 -22.98 19.72 0.77
CA ASP A 623 -21.61 19.37 0.36
C ASP A 623 -20.60 20.49 0.62
N SER A 624 -21.01 21.75 0.49
CA SER A 624 -20.20 22.94 0.79
C SER A 624 -19.78 23.05 2.26
N HIS A 625 -20.44 22.35 3.17
CA HIS A 625 -20.11 22.30 4.59
C HIS A 625 -19.21 21.11 4.93
N LEU A 626 -18.90 20.29 3.93
CA LEU A 626 -18.10 19.09 4.05
C LEU A 626 -16.87 19.20 3.14
N ASP A 627 -15.82 18.44 3.42
CA ASP A 627 -14.64 18.35 2.55
C ASP A 627 -14.92 17.47 1.32
N ALA A 628 -15.95 17.81 0.53
CA ALA A 628 -16.52 16.97 -0.53
C ALA A 628 -15.62 16.88 -1.75
N ARG A 629 -15.05 18.02 -2.10
CA ARG A 629 -14.15 18.22 -3.23
C ARG A 629 -12.95 19.05 -2.75
N PRO A 630 -12.13 18.52 -1.83
CA PRO A 630 -10.96 19.21 -1.33
C PRO A 630 -9.96 19.43 -2.47
N HIS A 631 -8.98 20.30 -2.27
CA HIS A 631 -8.00 20.66 -3.29
C HIS A 631 -7.11 19.49 -3.79
N TYR A 632 -7.08 18.35 -3.09
CA TYR A 632 -6.47 17.08 -3.50
C TYR A 632 -7.43 16.10 -4.19
N TYR A 633 -8.72 16.43 -4.36
CA TYR A 633 -9.61 15.62 -5.17
C TYR A 633 -9.08 15.55 -6.61
N PRO A 634 -9.14 14.40 -7.31
CA PRO A 634 -8.65 14.27 -8.68
C PRO A 634 -9.10 15.41 -9.59
N LYS A 635 -8.14 16.20 -10.08
CA LYS A 635 -8.39 17.34 -10.96
C LYS A 635 -8.44 16.97 -12.44
N VAL A 636 -7.88 15.81 -12.79
CA VAL A 636 -7.90 15.29 -14.16
C VAL A 636 -9.31 14.76 -14.42
N GLU A 637 -9.97 15.33 -15.43
CA GLU A 637 -11.29 14.87 -15.84
C GLU A 637 -11.21 13.43 -16.38
N LEU A 638 -12.22 12.61 -16.07
CA LEU A 638 -12.23 11.19 -16.45
C LEU A 638 -12.14 10.99 -17.97
N GLN A 639 -12.70 11.91 -18.77
CA GLN A 639 -12.63 11.88 -20.23
C GLN A 639 -11.19 12.05 -20.76
N GLN A 640 -10.30 12.68 -20.00
CA GLN A 640 -8.90 12.87 -20.39
C GLN A 640 -8.05 11.62 -20.11
N ILE A 641 -8.55 10.72 -19.25
CA ILE A 641 -7.90 9.45 -18.90
C ILE A 641 -8.29 8.34 -19.89
N VAL A 642 -9.54 8.37 -20.39
CA VAL A 642 -10.09 7.36 -21.31
C VAL A 642 -10.32 8.00 -22.68
N PRO A 643 -9.35 7.95 -23.62
CA PRO A 643 -9.39 8.82 -24.79
C PRO A 643 -10.35 8.35 -25.89
N GLU A 644 -10.55 7.05 -26.06
CA GLU A 644 -11.33 6.48 -27.19
C GLU A 644 -12.08 5.21 -26.69
N ASP A 645 -13.37 5.03 -27.08
CA ASP A 645 -14.27 3.90 -26.77
C ASP A 645 -15.00 3.79 -25.40
N ILE A 646 -15.45 4.93 -24.84
CA ILE A 646 -16.34 4.95 -23.66
C ILE A 646 -17.63 4.12 -23.87
N THR A 647 -18.22 4.17 -25.07
CA THR A 647 -19.45 3.43 -25.39
C THR A 647 -19.23 1.92 -25.39
N GLN A 648 -18.09 1.46 -25.91
CA GLN A 648 -17.73 0.04 -25.92
C GLN A 648 -17.49 -0.45 -24.48
N LEU A 649 -16.73 0.29 -23.67
CA LEU A 649 -16.50 -0.06 -22.26
C LEU A 649 -17.81 -0.21 -21.47
N ARG A 650 -18.76 0.72 -21.66
CA ARG A 650 -20.08 0.63 -21.03
C ARG A 650 -20.87 -0.58 -21.52
N ARG A 651 -20.88 -0.84 -22.84
CA ARG A 651 -21.55 -2.01 -23.41
C ARG A 651 -20.94 -3.31 -22.87
N THR A 652 -19.62 -3.45 -22.86
CA THR A 652 -18.89 -4.61 -22.33
C THR A 652 -19.19 -4.83 -20.84
N PHE A 653 -19.30 -3.75 -20.04
CA PHE A 653 -19.73 -3.86 -18.65
C PHE A 653 -21.11 -4.51 -18.53
N PHE A 654 -22.09 -4.03 -19.29
CA PHE A 654 -23.46 -4.57 -19.22
C PHE A 654 -23.59 -5.97 -19.83
N GLU A 655 -22.78 -6.29 -20.83
CA GLU A 655 -22.78 -7.59 -21.52
C GLU A 655 -22.06 -8.71 -20.75
N THR A 656 -21.08 -8.37 -19.90
CA THR A 656 -20.24 -9.38 -19.21
C THR A 656 -20.35 -9.30 -17.70
N ILE A 657 -20.05 -8.13 -17.11
CA ILE A 657 -19.97 -7.96 -15.66
C ILE A 657 -21.37 -7.87 -15.05
N HIS A 658 -22.22 -6.97 -15.55
CA HIS A 658 -23.59 -6.80 -15.05
C HIS A 658 -24.44 -8.06 -15.24
N THR A 659 -24.21 -8.80 -16.33
CA THR A 659 -24.86 -10.11 -16.56
C THR A 659 -24.58 -11.12 -15.46
N SER A 660 -23.43 -11.01 -14.80
CA SER A 660 -23.01 -11.93 -13.74
C SER A 660 -23.18 -11.34 -12.33
N PHE A 661 -23.15 -10.02 -12.21
CA PHE A 661 -23.29 -9.26 -10.96
C PHE A 661 -24.23 -8.05 -11.18
N PRO A 662 -25.56 -8.29 -11.23
CA PRO A 662 -26.55 -7.29 -11.62
C PRO A 662 -26.83 -6.27 -10.50
N LEU A 663 -25.89 -5.35 -10.27
CA LEU A 663 -25.98 -4.35 -9.20
C LEU A 663 -26.75 -3.08 -9.61
N LEU A 664 -26.42 -2.55 -10.78
CA LEU A 664 -26.84 -1.23 -11.26
C LEU A 664 -28.18 -1.25 -12.00
N HIS A 665 -28.81 -0.09 -12.16
CA HIS A 665 -29.94 0.06 -13.07
C HIS A 665 -29.46 0.65 -14.41
N PRO A 666 -29.73 0.00 -15.57
CA PRO A 666 -29.24 0.48 -16.87
C PRO A 666 -29.55 1.95 -17.18
N ALA A 667 -30.76 2.40 -16.87
CA ALA A 667 -31.20 3.79 -17.03
C ALA A 667 -30.32 4.82 -16.30
N GLN A 668 -29.66 4.44 -15.19
CA GLN A 668 -28.75 5.32 -14.45
C GLN A 668 -27.50 5.69 -15.26
N ILE A 669 -27.11 4.84 -16.23
CA ILE A 669 -25.92 5.06 -17.07
C ILE A 669 -26.30 5.68 -18.43
N GLU A 670 -27.54 5.52 -18.87
CA GLU A 670 -28.04 5.98 -20.18
C GLU A 670 -28.70 7.38 -20.16
N GLN A 671 -29.33 7.81 -19.05
CA GLN A 671 -30.15 9.04 -19.00
C GLN A 671 -29.35 10.34 -18.71
N GLU A 672 -30.00 11.50 -18.96
CA GLU A 672 -29.51 12.89 -18.80
C GLU A 672 -28.94 13.27 -17.40
N ASN A 673 -28.99 12.38 -16.41
CA ASN A 673 -28.25 12.55 -15.16
C ASN A 673 -26.84 11.99 -15.35
N LYS A 674 -25.83 12.86 -15.52
CA LYS A 674 -24.42 12.43 -15.58
C LYS A 674 -24.10 11.53 -14.37
N PRO A 675 -23.76 10.24 -14.57
CA PRO A 675 -23.35 9.36 -13.47
C PRO A 675 -22.10 9.92 -12.79
N GLY A 676 -21.93 9.66 -11.50
CA GLY A 676 -20.74 10.12 -10.76
C GLY A 676 -19.45 9.57 -11.37
N ASP A 677 -18.40 10.42 -11.41
CA ASP A 677 -17.12 10.07 -12.03
C ASP A 677 -16.48 8.83 -11.40
N LEU A 678 -16.63 8.62 -10.08
CA LEU A 678 -16.09 7.44 -9.39
C LEU A 678 -16.73 6.12 -9.84
N LEU A 679 -18.05 6.13 -10.05
CA LEU A 679 -18.77 4.97 -10.57
C LEU A 679 -18.34 4.68 -12.01
N LEU A 680 -18.24 5.70 -12.85
CA LEU A 680 -17.80 5.55 -14.25
C LEU A 680 -16.36 5.05 -14.34
N ALA A 681 -15.44 5.62 -13.56
CA ALA A 681 -14.04 5.20 -13.52
C ALA A 681 -13.93 3.72 -13.15
N THR A 682 -14.71 3.28 -12.16
CA THR A 682 -14.75 1.88 -11.73
C THR A 682 -15.32 0.96 -12.81
N ILE A 683 -16.42 1.36 -13.48
CA ILE A 683 -17.00 0.61 -14.60
C ILE A 683 -15.96 0.44 -15.72
N TYR A 684 -15.23 1.49 -16.06
CA TYR A 684 -14.20 1.44 -17.10
C TYR A 684 -13.05 0.51 -16.71
N GLU A 685 -12.61 0.58 -15.45
CA GLU A 685 -11.52 -0.25 -14.94
C GLU A 685 -11.85 -1.75 -14.98
N ILE A 686 -13.03 -2.17 -14.51
CA ILE A 686 -13.41 -3.59 -14.48
C ILE A 686 -13.82 -4.14 -15.85
N ALA A 687 -14.27 -3.29 -16.77
CA ALA A 687 -14.60 -3.70 -18.14
C ALA A 687 -13.37 -3.79 -19.05
N SER A 688 -12.31 -3.02 -18.78
CA SER A 688 -11.13 -2.93 -19.63
C SER A 688 -10.46 -4.28 -19.96
N PRO A 689 -10.38 -5.29 -19.06
CA PRO A 689 -9.78 -6.59 -19.39
C PRO A 689 -10.53 -7.39 -20.46
N TYR A 690 -11.79 -7.05 -20.74
CA TYR A 690 -12.67 -7.79 -21.66
C TYR A 690 -12.68 -7.22 -23.08
N ILE A 691 -11.89 -6.18 -23.38
CA ILE A 691 -11.77 -5.57 -24.72
C ILE A 691 -10.50 -6.07 -25.40
N SER A 692 -10.66 -6.82 -26.50
CA SER A 692 -9.61 -7.58 -27.19
C SER A 692 -8.51 -6.75 -27.89
N GLU A 693 -8.64 -5.43 -28.02
CA GLU A 693 -7.69 -4.56 -28.73
C GLU A 693 -6.75 -3.76 -27.80
N ARG A 694 -6.96 -3.79 -26.48
CA ARG A 694 -6.05 -3.12 -25.54
C ARG A 694 -4.84 -3.99 -25.25
N SER A 695 -3.79 -3.80 -26.05
CA SER A 695 -2.42 -4.06 -25.61
C SER A 695 -2.02 -3.04 -24.53
N ASN A 696 -2.41 -3.20 -23.26
CA ASN A 696 -1.52 -2.75 -22.18
C ASN A 696 -1.83 -3.31 -20.77
N PRO A 697 -0.89 -4.04 -20.15
CA PRO A 697 -0.90 -4.39 -18.73
C PRO A 697 -0.78 -3.21 -17.73
N ASN A 698 -0.82 -1.94 -18.17
CA ASN A 698 -0.20 -0.84 -17.42
C ASN A 698 -0.91 0.53 -17.49
N ASP A 699 -2.22 0.63 -17.72
CA ASP A 699 -2.91 1.91 -17.47
C ASP A 699 -3.29 2.01 -15.98
N TRP A 700 -2.33 2.42 -15.16
CA TRP A 700 -2.54 2.71 -13.74
C TRP A 700 -3.38 3.97 -13.53
N LYS A 701 -3.60 4.79 -14.56
CA LYS A 701 -4.25 6.09 -14.42
C LYS A 701 -5.69 5.99 -13.91
N LEU A 702 -6.45 5.00 -14.37
CA LEU A 702 -7.82 4.75 -13.86
C LEU A 702 -7.79 4.30 -12.40
N LEU A 703 -6.90 3.38 -12.05
CA LEU A 703 -6.73 2.93 -10.66
C LEU A 703 -6.25 4.06 -9.75
N ASP A 704 -5.24 4.84 -10.16
CA ASP A 704 -4.71 5.98 -9.42
C ASP A 704 -5.78 7.05 -9.20
N TRP A 705 -6.62 7.28 -10.21
CA TRP A 705 -7.76 8.19 -10.10
C TRP A 705 -8.77 7.66 -9.07
N ILE A 706 -9.12 6.37 -9.12
CA ILE A 706 -10.04 5.74 -8.15
C ILE A 706 -9.43 5.77 -6.74
N PHE A 707 -8.15 5.44 -6.57
CA PHE A 707 -7.45 5.47 -5.27
C PHE A 707 -7.35 6.87 -4.66
N GLN A 708 -7.37 7.92 -5.48
CA GLN A 708 -7.43 9.30 -5.00
C GLN A 708 -8.87 9.73 -4.67
N ALA A 709 -9.86 9.39 -5.51
CA ALA A 709 -11.25 9.80 -5.32
C ALA A 709 -11.96 9.04 -4.20
N MET A 710 -11.80 7.71 -4.14
CA MET A 710 -12.56 6.83 -3.24
C MET A 710 -12.39 7.18 -1.75
N PRO A 711 -11.18 7.40 -1.20
CA PRO A 711 -11.02 7.76 0.21
C PRO A 711 -11.66 9.11 0.60
N ILE A 712 -11.94 9.97 -0.40
CA ILE A 712 -12.58 11.26 -0.21
C ILE A 712 -14.10 11.09 -0.25
N GLU A 713 -14.63 10.45 -1.30
CA GLU A 713 -16.07 10.24 -1.45
C GLU A 713 -16.66 9.34 -0.35
N ILE A 714 -15.89 8.39 0.20
CA ILE A 714 -16.30 7.56 1.34
C ILE A 714 -16.62 8.38 2.59
N ARG A 715 -16.05 9.59 2.76
CA ARG A 715 -16.38 10.47 3.90
C ARG A 715 -17.77 11.10 3.79
N GLN A 716 -18.37 11.01 2.60
CA GLN A 716 -19.65 11.64 2.26
C GLN A 716 -20.43 10.70 1.34
N PRO A 717 -20.74 9.51 1.85
CA PRO A 717 -21.12 8.41 0.99
C PRO A 717 -22.49 8.64 0.35
N LYS A 718 -22.59 8.23 -0.91
CA LYS A 718 -23.85 8.11 -1.64
C LYS A 718 -24.09 6.65 -2.01
N LEU A 719 -25.31 6.36 -2.47
CA LEU A 719 -25.61 5.04 -3.03
C LEU A 719 -24.69 4.75 -4.23
N GLU A 720 -24.37 5.74 -5.05
CA GLU A 720 -23.40 5.61 -6.16
C GLU A 720 -21.98 5.29 -5.66
N THR A 721 -21.55 5.88 -4.54
CA THR A 721 -20.23 5.61 -3.94
C THR A 721 -20.13 4.15 -3.48
N ILE A 722 -21.22 3.61 -2.91
CA ILE A 722 -21.31 2.20 -2.49
C ILE A 722 -21.31 1.26 -3.70
N GLU A 723 -22.04 1.61 -4.77
CA GLU A 723 -22.00 0.88 -6.04
C GLU A 723 -20.59 0.81 -6.62
N ALA A 724 -19.90 1.96 -6.69
CA ALA A 724 -18.52 2.03 -7.13
C ALA A 724 -17.61 1.18 -6.23
N GLY A 725 -17.75 1.27 -4.91
CA GLY A 725 -17.01 0.45 -3.96
C GLY A 725 -17.21 -1.06 -4.15
N LEU A 726 -18.46 -1.51 -4.27
CA LEU A 726 -18.78 -2.94 -4.47
C LEU A 726 -18.24 -3.48 -5.78
N LEU A 727 -18.31 -2.69 -6.86
CA LEU A 727 -17.72 -3.04 -8.14
C LEU A 727 -16.19 -3.04 -8.08
N PHE A 728 -15.59 -2.07 -7.39
CA PHE A 728 -14.14 -1.97 -7.21
C PHE A 728 -13.56 -3.13 -6.40
N LEU A 729 -14.31 -3.68 -5.44
CA LEU A 729 -13.92 -4.92 -4.75
C LEU A 729 -13.78 -6.10 -5.73
N GLN A 730 -14.48 -6.08 -6.87
CA GLN A 730 -14.39 -7.15 -7.86
C GLN A 730 -13.19 -7.03 -8.80
N ARG A 731 -12.37 -5.98 -8.68
CA ARG A 731 -11.18 -5.82 -9.51
C ARG A 731 -10.25 -7.03 -9.38
N HIS A 732 -9.64 -7.40 -10.49
CA HIS A 732 -8.62 -8.44 -10.47
C HIS A 732 -7.31 -7.91 -9.87
N ALA A 733 -6.65 -8.71 -9.04
CA ALA A 733 -5.31 -8.38 -8.57
C ALA A 733 -4.35 -8.35 -9.76
N ARG A 734 -3.79 -7.18 -10.07
CA ARG A 734 -2.78 -7.01 -11.13
C ARG A 734 -1.42 -7.64 -10.77
N TYR A 735 -1.18 -7.87 -9.47
CA TYR A 735 -0.01 -8.57 -8.95
C TYR A 735 -0.44 -9.60 -7.89
N HIS A 736 -0.21 -10.88 -8.17
CA HIS A 736 -0.30 -11.95 -7.18
C HIS A 736 1.09 -12.15 -6.56
N ARG A 737 1.48 -11.26 -5.64
CA ARG A 737 2.79 -11.33 -4.93
C ARG A 737 2.69 -11.80 -3.48
N ALA A 738 1.47 -12.04 -3.00
CA ALA A 738 1.20 -12.53 -1.66
C ALA A 738 0.06 -13.57 -1.72
N PRO A 739 0.03 -14.56 -0.80
CA PRO A 739 -1.03 -15.56 -0.74
C PRO A 739 -2.37 -14.99 -0.24
N PHE A 740 -2.51 -13.66 -0.13
CA PHE A 740 -3.70 -12.91 0.27
C PHE A 740 -3.73 -11.58 -0.47
N THR A 741 -4.90 -10.94 -0.58
CA THR A 741 -5.04 -9.57 -1.14
C THR A 741 -4.84 -8.56 0.00
N PRO A 742 -3.65 -7.94 0.19
CA PRO A 742 -3.42 -7.00 1.29
C PRO A 742 -4.35 -5.78 1.12
N GLY A 743 -4.89 -5.26 2.22
CA GLY A 743 -5.82 -4.13 2.21
C GLY A 743 -7.30 -4.49 1.97
N LEU A 744 -7.62 -5.64 1.37
CA LEU A 744 -9.00 -6.05 1.06
C LEU A 744 -9.95 -5.98 2.26
N TRP A 745 -9.51 -6.49 3.42
CA TRP A 745 -10.32 -6.48 4.63
C TRP A 745 -10.60 -5.06 5.17
N SER A 746 -9.65 -4.15 4.98
CA SER A 746 -9.83 -2.75 5.36
C SER A 746 -10.80 -2.06 4.41
N GLU A 747 -10.76 -2.37 3.10
CA GLU A 747 -11.73 -1.87 2.11
C GLU A 747 -13.15 -2.34 2.42
N VAL A 748 -13.34 -3.62 2.74
CA VAL A 748 -14.63 -4.16 3.17
C VAL A 748 -15.12 -3.45 4.44
N GLY A 749 -14.24 -3.24 5.43
CA GLY A 749 -14.59 -2.53 6.66
C GLY A 749 -15.06 -1.09 6.42
N SER A 750 -14.35 -0.36 5.55
CA SER A 750 -14.75 0.99 5.13
C SER A 750 -16.10 0.99 4.41
N LEU A 751 -16.33 0.02 3.53
CA LEU A 751 -17.61 -0.09 2.82
C LEU A 751 -18.77 -0.44 3.74
N VAL A 752 -18.57 -1.31 4.73
CA VAL A 752 -19.58 -1.59 5.77
C VAL A 752 -19.89 -0.32 6.56
N GLY A 753 -18.86 0.46 6.94
CA GLY A 753 -19.03 1.74 7.62
C GLY A 753 -19.96 2.69 6.85
N ILE A 754 -19.67 2.94 5.58
CA ILE A 754 -20.51 3.85 4.79
C ILE A 754 -21.90 3.30 4.47
N CYS A 755 -22.07 1.97 4.45
CA CYS A 755 -23.40 1.36 4.31
C CYS A 755 -24.26 1.67 5.55
N HIS A 756 -23.67 1.71 6.75
CA HIS A 756 -24.35 2.17 7.95
C HIS A 756 -24.62 3.69 7.90
N ASP A 757 -23.67 4.49 7.42
CA ASP A 757 -23.84 5.95 7.31
C ASP A 757 -25.04 6.33 6.43
N VAL A 758 -25.35 5.57 5.37
CA VAL A 758 -26.52 5.83 4.52
C VAL A 758 -27.75 4.98 4.89
N GLY A 759 -27.69 4.21 5.98
CA GLY A 759 -28.79 3.41 6.52
C GLY A 759 -29.18 2.18 5.69
N LEU A 760 -28.24 1.56 4.97
CA LEU A 760 -28.52 0.36 4.17
C LEU A 760 -28.85 -0.87 5.02
N ASN A 761 -28.46 -0.91 6.30
CA ASN A 761 -28.76 -2.01 7.21
C ASN A 761 -30.23 -2.06 7.66
N VAL A 762 -31.01 -1.02 7.35
CA VAL A 762 -32.41 -0.90 7.76
C VAL A 762 -33.33 -1.16 6.58
N ASN A 763 -34.40 -1.92 6.82
CA ASN A 763 -35.40 -2.28 5.84
C ASN A 763 -36.07 -1.01 5.25
N PRO A 764 -35.91 -0.75 3.94
CA PRO A 764 -36.42 0.46 3.32
C PRO A 764 -37.89 0.35 2.87
N MET A 765 -38.54 -0.81 3.00
CA MET A 765 -39.88 -1.04 2.44
C MET A 765 -40.97 -0.14 3.04
N ASP A 766 -40.81 0.27 4.30
CA ASP A 766 -41.74 1.17 5.00
C ASP A 766 -41.38 2.65 4.81
N TRP A 767 -40.34 2.95 4.02
CA TRP A 767 -39.89 4.32 3.82
C TRP A 767 -40.71 4.97 2.70
N ASP A 768 -41.09 6.24 2.90
CA ASP A 768 -41.76 7.12 1.94
C ASP A 768 -40.78 7.54 0.83
N ILE A 769 -40.20 6.56 0.14
CA ILE A 769 -39.25 6.71 -0.97
C ILE A 769 -39.75 5.94 -2.20
N THR A 770 -39.14 6.14 -3.37
CA THR A 770 -39.53 5.38 -4.56
C THR A 770 -39.23 3.89 -4.41
N ILE A 771 -40.07 3.04 -5.00
CA ILE A 771 -39.85 1.59 -5.04
C ILE A 771 -38.48 1.25 -5.65
N GLU A 772 -38.05 2.01 -6.68
CA GLU A 772 -36.72 1.89 -7.27
C GLU A 772 -35.59 2.11 -6.26
N ASP A 773 -35.68 3.14 -5.40
CA ASP A 773 -34.70 3.40 -4.34
C ASP A 773 -34.75 2.33 -3.25
N GLN A 774 -35.95 1.84 -2.87
CA GLN A 774 -36.10 0.71 -1.93
C GLN A 774 -35.38 -0.53 -2.46
N HIS A 775 -35.65 -0.90 -3.71
CA HIS A 775 -35.03 -2.04 -4.37
C HIS A 775 -33.53 -1.87 -4.53
N ARG A 776 -33.05 -0.68 -4.90
CA ARG A 776 -31.62 -0.35 -4.98
C ARG A 776 -30.92 -0.58 -3.63
N ARG A 777 -31.49 -0.06 -2.54
CA ARG A 777 -30.93 -0.22 -1.19
C ARG A 777 -30.85 -1.69 -0.75
N ILE A 778 -31.87 -2.50 -1.04
CA ILE A 778 -31.87 -3.94 -0.77
C ILE A 778 -30.73 -4.63 -1.54
N ARG A 779 -30.58 -4.35 -2.84
CA ARG A 779 -29.49 -4.94 -3.66
C ARG A 779 -28.11 -4.58 -3.10
N LEU A 780 -27.88 -3.31 -2.75
CA LEU A 780 -26.59 -2.85 -2.23
C LEU A 780 -26.25 -3.47 -0.87
N TRP A 781 -27.23 -3.56 0.04
CA TRP A 781 -27.04 -4.20 1.34
C TRP A 781 -26.60 -5.65 1.20
N TRP A 782 -27.31 -6.43 0.38
CA TRP A 782 -26.93 -7.83 0.16
C TRP A 782 -25.61 -7.96 -0.60
N GLY A 783 -25.29 -7.00 -1.49
CA GLY A 783 -23.98 -6.89 -2.12
C GLY A 783 -22.84 -6.84 -1.08
N ILE A 784 -22.91 -5.92 -0.11
CA ILE A 784 -21.88 -5.81 0.93
C ILE A 784 -21.91 -6.96 1.94
N TYR A 785 -23.11 -7.47 2.28
CA TYR A 785 -23.25 -8.64 3.16
C TYR A 785 -22.52 -9.86 2.62
N MET A 786 -22.65 -10.11 1.31
CA MET A 786 -21.89 -11.17 0.64
C MET A 786 -20.39 -10.92 0.73
N GLN A 787 -19.90 -9.72 0.40
CA GLN A 787 -18.46 -9.44 0.47
C GLN A 787 -17.88 -9.62 1.87
N ASP A 788 -18.57 -9.16 2.91
CA ASP A 788 -18.15 -9.30 4.31
C ASP A 788 -18.01 -10.78 4.74
N LYS A 789 -19.06 -11.60 4.55
CA LYS A 789 -19.06 -13.00 5.02
C LYS A 789 -18.07 -13.88 4.26
N TRP A 790 -17.97 -13.70 2.94
CA TRP A 790 -17.04 -14.49 2.12
C TRP A 790 -15.58 -14.09 2.36
N CYS A 791 -15.30 -12.80 2.57
CA CYS A 791 -13.95 -12.35 2.96
C CYS A 791 -13.59 -12.80 4.38
N ALA A 792 -14.54 -12.78 5.32
CA ALA A 792 -14.36 -13.28 6.69
C ALA A 792 -13.94 -14.75 6.69
N LEU A 793 -14.64 -15.59 5.90
CA LEU A 793 -14.27 -16.99 5.69
C LEU A 793 -12.86 -17.13 5.10
N GLY A 794 -12.60 -16.46 3.99
CA GLY A 794 -11.36 -16.65 3.23
C GLY A 794 -10.09 -16.11 3.88
N LEU A 795 -10.22 -15.04 4.66
CA LEU A 795 -9.11 -14.40 5.37
C LEU A 795 -8.99 -14.87 6.83
N GLY A 796 -9.95 -15.67 7.32
CA GLY A 796 -10.00 -16.12 8.71
C GLY A 796 -10.20 -14.99 9.71
N ARG A 797 -11.06 -14.01 9.39
CA ARG A 797 -11.28 -12.79 10.19
C ARG A 797 -12.71 -12.73 10.74
N PRO A 798 -12.96 -12.04 11.86
CA PRO A 798 -14.31 -11.79 12.35
C PRO A 798 -15.09 -10.97 11.33
N SER A 799 -16.34 -11.32 11.04
CA SER A 799 -17.22 -10.52 10.16
C SER A 799 -17.54 -9.15 10.78
N TYR A 800 -17.59 -8.10 9.96
CA TYR A 800 -17.97 -6.75 10.41
C TYR A 800 -19.47 -6.64 10.64
N ILE A 801 -20.29 -7.39 9.91
CA ILE A 801 -21.75 -7.31 9.99
C ILE A 801 -22.27 -8.38 10.96
N ALA A 802 -22.75 -7.94 12.12
CA ALA A 802 -23.50 -8.80 13.04
C ALA A 802 -24.96 -8.95 12.57
N ASN A 803 -25.55 -10.14 12.71
CA ASN A 803 -26.93 -10.40 12.26
C ASN A 803 -27.97 -9.62 13.07
N GLU A 804 -27.60 -9.17 14.27
CA GLU A 804 -28.41 -8.38 15.17
C GLU A 804 -28.55 -6.91 14.73
N ASN A 805 -27.69 -6.44 13.83
CA ASN A 805 -27.57 -5.02 13.47
C ASN A 805 -28.24 -4.66 12.13
N PHE A 806 -29.05 -5.56 11.55
CA PHE A 806 -29.80 -5.29 10.33
C PHE A 806 -31.14 -6.02 10.29
N ASN A 807 -32.09 -5.53 9.49
CA ASN A 807 -33.40 -6.15 9.29
C ASN A 807 -33.87 -6.17 7.82
N VAL A 808 -32.95 -5.94 6.87
CA VAL A 808 -33.24 -5.96 5.43
C VAL A 808 -33.69 -7.35 4.97
N PRO A 809 -34.82 -7.48 4.24
CA PRO A 809 -35.29 -8.76 3.73
C PRO A 809 -34.38 -9.31 2.64
N LEU A 810 -34.34 -10.64 2.47
CA LEU A 810 -33.65 -11.30 1.36
C LEU A 810 -34.13 -10.76 0.01
N PRO A 811 -33.23 -10.58 -0.98
CA PRO A 811 -33.60 -10.04 -2.27
C PRO A 811 -34.41 -11.07 -3.06
N THR A 812 -35.41 -10.61 -3.80
CA THR A 812 -36.17 -11.37 -4.79
C THR A 812 -35.88 -10.86 -6.19
N ILE A 813 -36.37 -11.58 -7.21
CA ILE A 813 -36.23 -11.19 -8.62
C ILE A 813 -36.86 -9.80 -8.86
N ASP A 814 -37.95 -9.48 -8.15
CA ASP A 814 -38.66 -8.20 -8.28
C ASP A 814 -37.83 -7.00 -7.80
N ASN A 815 -36.78 -7.24 -7.00
CA ASN A 815 -35.88 -6.18 -6.57
C ASN A 815 -34.88 -5.75 -7.65
N PHE A 816 -34.93 -6.31 -8.86
CA PHE A 816 -34.03 -5.97 -9.97
C PHE A 816 -34.79 -5.23 -11.08
N PRO A 817 -34.13 -4.31 -11.79
CA PRO A 817 -34.77 -3.55 -12.86
C PRO A 817 -35.18 -4.47 -14.02
N THR A 818 -36.30 -4.14 -14.66
CA THR A 818 -36.79 -4.85 -15.86
C THR A 818 -36.23 -4.26 -17.15
N GLU A 819 -35.70 -3.04 -17.09
CA GLU A 819 -35.08 -2.36 -18.23
C GLU A 819 -33.76 -3.04 -18.62
N ASN A 820 -33.54 -3.09 -19.93
CA ASN A 820 -32.29 -3.57 -20.50
C ASN A 820 -31.38 -2.39 -20.88
N TYR A 821 -30.07 -2.64 -20.91
CA TYR A 821 -29.12 -1.70 -21.49
C TYR A 821 -29.14 -1.88 -23.02
N GLN A 822 -29.58 -0.86 -23.75
CA GLN A 822 -29.71 -0.90 -25.21
C GLN A 822 -30.47 -2.16 -25.71
N ASP A 823 -29.86 -2.93 -26.62
CA ASP A 823 -30.37 -4.15 -27.24
C ASP A 823 -29.97 -5.45 -26.49
N LEU A 824 -29.29 -5.35 -25.35
CA LEU A 824 -28.84 -6.52 -24.60
C LEU A 824 -30.00 -7.26 -23.90
N PRO A 825 -29.94 -8.59 -23.74
CA PRO A 825 -30.95 -9.33 -23.00
C PRO A 825 -30.88 -9.05 -21.49
N SER A 826 -32.02 -9.21 -20.81
CA SER A 826 -32.08 -9.09 -19.35
C SER A 826 -31.20 -10.13 -18.65
N PRO A 827 -30.46 -9.77 -17.58
CA PRO A 827 -29.52 -10.67 -16.91
C PRO A 827 -30.20 -11.65 -15.95
N THR A 828 -31.27 -12.33 -16.38
CA THR A 828 -32.12 -13.20 -15.55
C THR A 828 -31.33 -14.26 -14.77
N ILE A 829 -30.37 -14.93 -15.42
CA ILE A 829 -29.53 -15.94 -14.76
C ILE A 829 -28.64 -15.30 -13.68
N GLY A 830 -28.05 -14.14 -13.96
CA GLY A 830 -27.27 -13.37 -12.97
C GLY A 830 -28.11 -12.93 -11.78
N ILE A 831 -29.37 -12.56 -12.00
CA ILE A 831 -30.31 -12.18 -10.94
C ILE A 831 -30.61 -13.39 -10.04
N LEU A 832 -30.95 -14.54 -10.63
CA LEU A 832 -31.18 -15.79 -9.90
C LEU A 832 -29.93 -16.20 -9.10
N GLN A 833 -28.74 -16.07 -9.71
CA GLN A 833 -27.47 -16.29 -9.02
C GLN A 833 -27.28 -15.32 -7.85
N PHE A 834 -27.57 -14.03 -8.00
CA PHE A 834 -27.43 -13.05 -6.91
C PHE A 834 -28.35 -13.40 -5.74
N VAL A 835 -29.62 -13.74 -6.02
CA VAL A 835 -30.60 -14.17 -5.01
C VAL A 835 -30.13 -15.46 -4.31
N GLY A 836 -29.67 -16.45 -5.08
CA GLY A 836 -29.11 -17.68 -4.53
C GLY A 836 -27.85 -17.43 -3.70
N MET A 837 -26.95 -16.56 -4.15
CA MET A 837 -25.74 -16.19 -3.40
C MET A 837 -26.08 -15.51 -2.08
N ALA A 838 -27.06 -14.60 -2.06
CA ALA A 838 -27.52 -13.97 -0.83
C ALA A 838 -28.06 -15.02 0.17
N ALA A 839 -28.91 -15.95 -0.29
CA ALA A 839 -29.44 -17.03 0.53
C ALA A 839 -28.35 -17.97 1.06
N LEU A 840 -27.41 -18.41 0.20
CA LEU A 840 -26.29 -19.26 0.61
C LEU A 840 -25.41 -18.56 1.66
N THR A 841 -25.20 -17.26 1.51
CA THR A 841 -24.37 -16.47 2.43
C THR A 841 -24.99 -16.41 3.83
N THR A 842 -26.33 -16.46 3.97
CA THR A 842 -26.96 -16.58 5.31
C THR A 842 -26.61 -17.90 5.99
N ILE A 843 -26.59 -19.01 5.24
CA ILE A 843 -26.16 -20.33 5.76
C ILE A 843 -24.70 -20.26 6.18
N LEU A 844 -23.83 -19.67 5.35
CA LEU A 844 -22.43 -19.45 5.68
C LEU A 844 -22.27 -18.61 6.95
N SER A 845 -23.01 -17.51 7.08
CA SER A 845 -22.97 -16.63 8.26
C SER A 845 -23.29 -17.41 9.54
N ASP A 846 -24.32 -18.25 9.50
CA ASP A 846 -24.70 -19.09 10.64
C ASP A 846 -23.63 -20.15 10.96
N ILE A 847 -23.03 -20.78 9.95
CA ILE A 847 -21.91 -21.72 10.14
C ILE A 847 -20.73 -21.01 10.80
N LEU A 848 -20.37 -19.80 10.32
CA LEU A 848 -19.28 -19.02 10.89
C LEU A 848 -19.58 -18.62 12.34
N ALA A 849 -20.79 -18.14 12.61
CA ALA A 849 -21.24 -17.77 13.95
C ALA A 849 -21.26 -18.95 14.93
N THR A 850 -21.62 -20.14 14.44
CA THR A 850 -21.73 -21.36 15.25
C THR A 850 -20.38 -22.02 15.54
N PHE A 851 -19.44 -21.98 14.59
CA PHE A 851 -18.22 -22.79 14.66
C PHE A 851 -16.89 -22.02 14.55
N TYR A 852 -16.85 -20.83 13.94
CA TYR A 852 -15.59 -20.18 13.56
C TYR A 852 -15.31 -18.83 14.25
N THR A 853 -16.26 -18.23 14.97
CA THR A 853 -15.97 -17.05 15.79
C THR A 853 -15.10 -17.40 17.01
N VAL A 854 -14.41 -16.42 17.59
CA VAL A 854 -13.59 -16.63 18.80
C VAL A 854 -14.40 -17.24 19.94
N ARG A 855 -15.58 -16.68 20.23
CA ARG A 855 -16.49 -17.22 21.25
C ARG A 855 -17.10 -18.57 20.84
N ALA A 856 -17.36 -18.79 19.55
CA ALA A 856 -17.79 -20.10 19.07
C ALA A 856 -16.72 -21.15 19.33
N ASN A 857 -15.45 -20.90 19.00
CA ASN A 857 -14.34 -21.83 19.26
C ASN A 857 -14.23 -22.19 20.75
N GLU A 858 -14.49 -21.25 21.66
CA GLU A 858 -14.54 -21.54 23.11
C GLU A 858 -15.74 -22.41 23.49
N ARG A 859 -16.96 -22.03 23.06
CA ARG A 859 -18.18 -22.82 23.30
C ARG A 859 -18.07 -24.22 22.70
N PHE A 860 -17.46 -24.31 21.53
CA PHE A 860 -17.29 -25.51 20.74
C PHE A 860 -16.44 -26.57 21.46
N LYS A 861 -15.47 -26.16 22.30
CA LYS A 861 -14.72 -27.10 23.18
C LYS A 861 -15.60 -27.86 24.16
N SER A 862 -16.77 -27.32 24.50
CA SER A 862 -17.72 -27.93 25.44
C SER A 862 -18.83 -28.73 24.76
N TYR A 863 -18.86 -28.79 23.43
CA TYR A 863 -19.87 -29.54 22.69
C TYR A 863 -19.60 -31.04 22.83
N ASN A 864 -20.64 -31.82 23.15
CA ASN A 864 -20.56 -33.27 23.05
C ASN A 864 -20.76 -33.72 21.60
N THR A 865 -20.35 -34.95 21.28
CA THR A 865 -20.40 -35.52 19.93
C THR A 865 -21.82 -35.52 19.35
N GLU A 866 -22.84 -35.75 20.18
CA GLU A 866 -24.23 -35.83 19.72
C GLU A 866 -24.79 -34.46 19.31
N LEU A 867 -24.53 -33.41 20.10
CA LEU A 867 -24.91 -32.04 19.74
C LEU A 867 -24.22 -31.60 18.45
N LEU A 868 -22.93 -31.96 18.29
CA LEU A 868 -22.20 -31.67 17.05
C LEU A 868 -22.85 -32.36 15.84
N ARG A 869 -23.19 -33.65 15.97
CA ARG A 869 -23.86 -34.42 14.92
C ARG A 869 -25.17 -33.78 14.49
N LEU A 870 -26.03 -33.41 15.44
CA LEU A 870 -27.30 -32.75 15.17
C LEU A 870 -27.13 -31.42 14.43
N LEU A 871 -26.14 -30.61 14.82
CA LEU A 871 -25.85 -29.35 14.14
C LEU A 871 -25.34 -29.57 12.71
N LEU A 872 -24.44 -30.54 12.50
CA LEU A 872 -23.93 -30.88 11.16
C LEU A 872 -25.07 -31.35 10.23
N GLU A 873 -25.94 -32.26 10.71
CA GLU A 873 -27.11 -32.74 9.97
C GLU A 873 -28.08 -31.60 9.63
N GLN A 874 -28.32 -30.69 10.57
CA GLN A 874 -29.16 -29.52 10.34
C GLN A 874 -28.61 -28.62 9.22
N PHE A 875 -27.31 -28.33 9.22
CA PHE A 875 -26.69 -27.53 8.17
C PHE A 875 -26.63 -28.27 6.82
N GLN A 876 -26.40 -29.58 6.82
CA GLN A 876 -26.47 -30.41 5.60
C GLN A 876 -27.87 -30.37 4.99
N GLN A 877 -28.92 -30.50 5.79
CA GLN A 877 -30.30 -30.41 5.31
C GLN A 877 -30.60 -29.02 4.71
N ARG A 878 -30.17 -27.94 5.38
CA ARG A 878 -30.31 -26.57 4.85
C ARG A 878 -29.59 -26.39 3.50
N LEU A 879 -28.43 -27.02 3.33
CA LEU A 879 -27.70 -27.00 2.07
C LEU A 879 -28.39 -27.82 0.98
N ALA A 880 -29.00 -28.96 1.32
CA ALA A 880 -29.82 -29.74 0.38
C ALA A 880 -31.06 -28.95 -0.08
N ASP A 881 -31.80 -28.36 0.86
CA ASP A 881 -32.96 -27.51 0.54
C ASP A 881 -32.56 -26.30 -0.33
N PHE A 882 -31.37 -25.74 -0.07
CA PHE A 882 -30.79 -24.68 -0.89
C PHE A 882 -30.47 -25.17 -2.31
N TYR A 883 -29.87 -26.35 -2.45
CA TYR A 883 -29.52 -26.94 -3.75
C TYR A 883 -30.78 -27.09 -4.62
N ASP A 884 -31.83 -27.68 -4.06
CA ASP A 884 -33.09 -27.91 -4.78
C ASP A 884 -33.76 -26.61 -5.21
N LYS A 885 -33.76 -25.61 -4.32
CA LYS A 885 -34.43 -24.34 -4.56
C LYS A 885 -33.67 -23.39 -5.48
N HIS A 886 -32.34 -23.35 -5.38
CA HIS A 886 -31.53 -22.30 -6.01
C HIS A 886 -30.54 -22.80 -7.07
N LEU A 887 -30.03 -24.05 -6.99
CA LEU A 887 -29.05 -24.56 -7.95
C LEU A 887 -29.71 -25.34 -9.10
N ILE A 888 -30.73 -26.16 -8.83
CA ILE A 888 -31.46 -26.88 -9.90
C ILE A 888 -32.00 -25.93 -10.98
N PRO A 889 -32.60 -24.75 -10.64
CA PRO A 889 -33.05 -23.80 -11.66
C PRO A 889 -31.91 -23.23 -12.54
N LEU A 890 -30.66 -23.29 -12.07
CA LEU A 890 -29.49 -22.75 -12.76
C LEU A 890 -28.74 -23.82 -13.60
N ASP A 891 -29.10 -25.09 -13.47
CA ASP A 891 -28.37 -26.21 -14.10
C ASP A 891 -28.51 -26.25 -15.63
N HIS A 892 -29.54 -25.59 -16.17
CA HIS A 892 -29.89 -25.60 -17.61
C HIS A 892 -29.83 -24.21 -18.25
N CYS A 893 -28.75 -23.48 -18.03
CA CYS A 893 -28.58 -22.13 -18.60
C CYS A 893 -28.44 -22.13 -20.14
N GLN A 894 -29.39 -21.50 -20.82
CA GLN A 894 -29.34 -21.20 -22.25
C GLN A 894 -29.00 -19.72 -22.47
N GLY A 895 -27.72 -19.40 -22.44
CA GLY A 895 -27.20 -18.05 -22.66
C GLY A 895 -25.87 -18.06 -23.42
N PHE A 896 -25.50 -16.87 -23.93
CA PHE A 896 -24.21 -16.62 -24.59
C PHE A 896 -23.04 -16.79 -23.60
N LEU A 897 -23.18 -16.22 -22.40
CA LEU A 897 -22.30 -16.44 -21.25
C LEU A 897 -23.02 -17.30 -20.20
N ASP A 898 -22.25 -18.01 -19.39
CA ASP A 898 -22.75 -18.79 -18.25
C ASP A 898 -22.09 -18.28 -16.95
N PRO A 899 -22.77 -17.41 -16.17
CA PRO A 899 -22.20 -16.83 -14.95
C PRO A 899 -22.23 -17.78 -13.74
N THR A 900 -22.94 -18.91 -13.85
CA THR A 900 -23.34 -19.75 -12.71
C THR A 900 -22.18 -20.42 -11.98
N GLY A 901 -21.00 -20.53 -12.60
CA GLY A 901 -19.84 -21.18 -11.99
C GLY A 901 -19.49 -20.64 -10.60
N THR A 902 -19.71 -19.34 -10.36
CA THR A 902 -19.47 -18.70 -9.07
C THR A 902 -20.30 -19.32 -7.93
N ILE A 903 -21.61 -19.53 -8.14
CA ILE A 903 -22.50 -20.04 -7.09
C ILE A 903 -22.32 -21.54 -6.86
N PHE A 904 -22.05 -22.33 -7.91
CA PHE A 904 -21.73 -23.76 -7.76
C PHE A 904 -20.43 -23.95 -6.96
N LEU A 905 -19.40 -23.17 -7.26
CA LEU A 905 -18.15 -23.19 -6.49
C LEU A 905 -18.37 -22.77 -5.03
N ALA A 906 -19.15 -21.70 -4.82
CA ALA A 906 -19.50 -21.20 -3.51
C ALA A 906 -20.25 -22.26 -2.68
N TYR A 907 -21.25 -22.92 -3.25
CA TYR A 907 -22.01 -23.98 -2.58
C TYR A 907 -21.11 -25.09 -2.05
N HIS A 908 -20.24 -25.64 -2.90
CA HIS A 908 -19.30 -26.66 -2.46
C HIS A 908 -18.34 -26.11 -1.40
N THR A 909 -17.89 -24.87 -1.50
CA THR A 909 -17.02 -24.26 -0.48
C THR A 909 -17.71 -24.18 0.90
N VAL A 910 -19.01 -23.91 0.96
CA VAL A 910 -19.77 -23.97 2.22
C VAL A 910 -19.85 -25.40 2.76
N GLN A 911 -20.08 -26.40 1.90
CA GLN A 911 -20.02 -27.82 2.30
C GLN A 911 -18.65 -28.19 2.87
N LEU A 912 -17.56 -27.84 2.18
CA LEU A 912 -16.19 -28.11 2.65
C LEU A 912 -15.91 -27.40 3.99
N THR A 913 -16.40 -26.18 4.16
CA THR A 913 -16.27 -25.42 5.42
C THR A 913 -16.98 -26.13 6.58
N LEU A 914 -18.15 -26.71 6.32
CA LEU A 914 -18.89 -27.51 7.30
C LEU A 914 -18.17 -28.82 7.63
N TYR A 915 -17.75 -29.59 6.61
CA TYR A 915 -17.05 -30.85 6.79
C TYR A 915 -15.72 -30.69 7.51
N ARG A 916 -15.01 -29.59 7.25
CA ARG A 916 -13.77 -29.25 7.95
C ARG A 916 -13.97 -29.11 9.46
N VAL A 917 -15.12 -28.63 9.94
CA VAL A 917 -15.44 -28.59 11.38
C VAL A 917 -15.65 -30.00 11.92
N GLY A 918 -16.44 -30.83 11.23
CA GLY A 918 -16.69 -32.20 11.65
C GLY A 918 -15.40 -33.02 11.77
N LEU A 919 -14.54 -32.98 10.75
CA LEU A 919 -13.28 -33.72 10.72
C LEU A 919 -12.23 -33.22 11.73
N ARG A 920 -12.33 -31.98 12.22
CA ARG A 920 -11.44 -31.47 13.28
C ARG A 920 -11.76 -32.03 14.66
N THR A 921 -12.96 -32.57 14.83
CA THR A 921 -13.57 -32.71 16.15
C THR A 921 -13.98 -34.14 16.46
N LEU A 922 -14.53 -34.85 15.47
CA LEU A 922 -14.87 -36.26 15.62
C LEU A 922 -13.59 -37.10 15.78
N ASP A 923 -13.65 -38.12 16.63
CA ASP A 923 -12.53 -39.05 16.76
C ASP A 923 -12.36 -39.81 15.43
N PRO A 924 -11.14 -39.99 14.91
CA PRO A 924 -10.89 -40.80 13.72
C PRO A 924 -11.43 -42.23 13.79
N GLN A 925 -11.71 -42.77 14.98
CA GLN A 925 -12.33 -44.08 15.16
C GLN A 925 -13.87 -44.07 15.02
N ASP A 926 -14.50 -42.88 14.98
CA ASP A 926 -15.94 -42.73 14.83
C ASP A 926 -16.37 -43.05 13.39
N PHE A 927 -17.42 -43.86 13.22
CA PHE A 927 -17.98 -44.17 11.91
C PHE A 927 -18.40 -42.91 11.14
N HIS A 928 -18.93 -41.90 11.83
CA HIS A 928 -19.36 -40.63 11.23
C HIS A 928 -18.19 -39.79 10.71
N TYR A 929 -16.99 -39.94 11.27
CA TYR A 929 -15.78 -39.30 10.76
C TYR A 929 -15.50 -39.78 9.32
N HIS A 930 -15.57 -41.08 9.08
CA HIS A 930 -15.35 -41.66 7.75
C HIS A 930 -16.46 -41.29 6.75
N LEU A 931 -17.72 -41.21 7.20
CA LEU A 931 -18.83 -40.77 6.36
C LEU A 931 -18.63 -39.32 5.88
N LEU A 932 -18.31 -38.40 6.80
CA LEU A 932 -18.02 -37.00 6.47
C LEU A 932 -16.80 -36.86 5.56
N ARG A 933 -15.79 -37.72 5.74
CA ARG A 933 -14.61 -37.75 4.89
C ARG A 933 -14.94 -38.20 3.46
N ASN A 934 -15.86 -39.15 3.31
CA ASN A 934 -16.40 -39.55 2.01
C ASN A 934 -17.25 -38.43 1.37
N ASP A 935 -18.09 -37.75 2.14
CA ASP A 935 -18.89 -36.62 1.64
C ASP A 935 -18.01 -35.46 1.19
N ALA A 936 -16.94 -35.17 1.93
CA ALA A 936 -15.89 -34.24 1.54
C ALA A 936 -15.23 -34.63 0.22
N ARG A 937 -14.94 -35.93 0.03
CA ARG A 937 -14.40 -36.46 -1.23
C ARG A 937 -15.34 -36.26 -2.40
N VAL A 938 -16.64 -36.53 -2.22
CA VAL A 938 -17.66 -36.30 -3.26
C VAL A 938 -17.74 -34.82 -3.62
N ALA A 939 -17.79 -33.92 -2.64
CA ALA A 939 -17.84 -32.48 -2.88
C ALA A 939 -16.59 -31.95 -3.61
N LEU A 940 -15.39 -32.37 -3.20
CA LEU A 940 -14.14 -32.01 -3.87
C LEU A 940 -14.07 -32.52 -5.31
N LYS A 941 -14.59 -33.73 -5.57
CA LYS A 941 -14.68 -34.28 -6.93
C LYS A 941 -15.56 -33.42 -7.83
N GLN A 942 -16.65 -32.84 -7.31
CA GLN A 942 -17.48 -31.91 -8.08
C GLN A 942 -16.72 -30.62 -8.43
N VAL A 943 -15.91 -30.09 -7.50
CA VAL A 943 -15.06 -28.91 -7.77
C VAL A 943 -14.00 -29.21 -8.84
N VAL A 944 -13.34 -30.37 -8.76
CA VAL A 944 -12.37 -30.82 -9.78
C VAL A 944 -13.06 -31.02 -11.13
N GLY A 945 -14.20 -31.71 -11.15
CA GLY A 945 -14.96 -31.97 -12.37
C GLY A 945 -15.46 -30.70 -13.05
N MET A 946 -15.87 -29.69 -12.27
CA MET A 946 -16.26 -28.38 -12.81
C MET A 946 -15.09 -27.65 -13.48
N LEU A 947 -13.87 -27.76 -12.95
CA LEU A 947 -12.67 -27.22 -13.60
C LEU A 947 -12.30 -28.02 -14.85
N ASP A 948 -12.28 -29.34 -14.76
CA ASP A 948 -11.94 -30.23 -15.88
C ASP A 948 -12.89 -30.05 -17.08
N GLN A 949 -14.18 -29.83 -16.80
CA GLN A 949 -15.23 -29.66 -17.82
C GLN A 949 -15.60 -28.19 -18.07
N MET A 950 -14.69 -27.26 -17.79
CA MET A 950 -14.98 -25.84 -17.91
C MET A 950 -15.30 -25.45 -19.36
N THR A 951 -16.50 -24.91 -19.60
CA THR A 951 -16.92 -24.48 -20.93
C THR A 951 -16.39 -23.08 -21.27
N VAL A 952 -16.20 -22.79 -22.57
CA VAL A 952 -15.80 -21.45 -23.04
C VAL A 952 -16.77 -20.36 -22.57
N ARG A 953 -18.07 -20.68 -22.46
CA ARG A 953 -19.10 -19.75 -21.95
C ARG A 953 -18.89 -19.37 -20.50
N ARG A 954 -18.42 -20.32 -19.65
CA ARG A 954 -18.08 -20.07 -18.24
C ARG A 954 -16.73 -19.38 -18.08
N LEU A 955 -15.75 -19.71 -18.92
CA LEU A 955 -14.43 -19.05 -18.90
C LEU A 955 -14.53 -17.57 -19.26
N ARG A 956 -15.38 -17.21 -20.22
CA ARG A 956 -15.59 -15.81 -20.65
C ARG A 956 -16.56 -15.03 -19.77
N ALA A 957 -17.36 -15.71 -18.95
CA ALA A 957 -18.25 -15.05 -18.00
C ALA A 957 -17.46 -14.36 -16.89
N PHE A 958 -18.08 -13.37 -16.26
CA PHE A 958 -17.48 -12.71 -15.10
C PHE A 958 -17.68 -13.54 -13.84
N TRP A 959 -16.58 -13.89 -13.18
CA TRP A 959 -16.59 -14.55 -11.88
C TRP A 959 -16.38 -13.52 -10.79
N TRP A 960 -17.09 -13.65 -9.66
CA TRP A 960 -16.97 -12.69 -8.57
C TRP A 960 -15.57 -12.84 -7.93
N SER A 961 -14.66 -11.94 -8.32
CA SER A 961 -13.21 -12.15 -8.29
C SER A 961 -12.68 -12.57 -6.92
N GLN A 962 -12.91 -11.79 -5.86
CA GLN A 962 -12.30 -12.08 -4.55
C GLN A 962 -12.80 -13.40 -3.96
N MET A 963 -14.11 -13.65 -4.06
CA MET A 963 -14.74 -14.86 -3.54
C MET A 963 -14.31 -16.11 -4.31
N SER A 964 -14.35 -16.05 -5.65
CA SER A 964 -13.99 -17.20 -6.49
C SER A 964 -12.53 -17.61 -6.32
N ASN A 965 -11.63 -16.63 -6.20
CA ASN A 965 -10.21 -16.86 -5.92
C ASN A 965 -10.01 -17.65 -4.61
N ILE A 966 -10.67 -17.19 -3.56
CA ILE A 966 -10.60 -17.79 -2.22
C ILE A 966 -11.17 -19.21 -2.24
N ASN A 967 -12.32 -19.40 -2.90
CA ASN A 967 -13.04 -20.67 -2.92
C ASN A 967 -12.23 -21.77 -3.61
N PHE A 968 -11.59 -21.49 -4.76
CA PHE A 968 -10.66 -22.43 -5.38
C PHE A 968 -9.46 -22.73 -4.48
N ALA A 969 -8.88 -21.71 -3.85
CA ALA A 969 -7.76 -21.90 -2.93
C ALA A 969 -8.13 -22.77 -1.71
N MET A 970 -9.36 -22.63 -1.18
CA MET A 970 -9.86 -23.42 -0.05
C MET A 970 -10.05 -24.89 -0.43
N ALA A 971 -10.52 -25.19 -1.63
CA ALA A 971 -10.64 -26.57 -2.11
C ALA A 971 -9.28 -27.27 -2.13
N GLY A 972 -8.27 -26.65 -2.72
CA GLY A 972 -6.91 -27.20 -2.76
C GLY A 972 -6.28 -27.39 -1.38
N GLY A 973 -6.40 -26.39 -0.49
CA GLY A 973 -5.92 -26.50 0.89
C GLY A 973 -6.63 -27.61 1.68
N PHE A 974 -7.91 -27.86 1.41
CA PHE A 974 -8.64 -28.94 2.06
C PHE A 974 -8.26 -30.32 1.53
N MET A 975 -8.00 -30.49 0.23
CA MET A 975 -7.42 -31.73 -0.32
C MET A 975 -6.11 -32.09 0.37
N MET A 976 -5.24 -31.09 0.59
CA MET A 976 -3.97 -31.29 1.32
C MET A 976 -4.21 -31.72 2.77
N SER A 977 -5.19 -31.11 3.44
CA SER A 977 -5.59 -31.52 4.80
C SER A 977 -6.08 -32.98 4.84
N LEU A 978 -6.79 -33.45 3.81
CA LEU A 978 -7.23 -34.83 3.71
C LEU A 978 -6.03 -35.77 3.50
N LEU A 979 -5.13 -35.46 2.56
CA LEU A 979 -3.89 -36.22 2.37
C LEU A 979 -3.10 -36.40 3.67
N LEU A 980 -2.87 -35.31 4.40
CA LEU A 980 -2.06 -35.31 5.63
C LEU A 980 -2.72 -36.03 6.82
N THR A 981 -4.03 -36.28 6.75
CA THR A 981 -4.79 -37.01 7.77
C THR A 981 -5.20 -38.40 7.31
N SER A 982 -4.72 -38.85 6.15
CA SER A 982 -4.93 -40.22 5.65
C SER A 982 -4.11 -41.22 6.47
N THR A 983 -4.73 -42.36 6.77
CA THR A 983 -4.11 -43.47 7.51
C THR A 983 -3.95 -44.73 6.67
N ASP A 984 -4.39 -44.71 5.42
CA ASP A 984 -4.39 -45.83 4.48
C ASP A 984 -3.67 -45.45 3.18
N ASP A 985 -2.82 -46.35 2.68
CA ASP A 985 -1.97 -46.12 1.51
C ASP A 985 -2.78 -45.86 0.23
N THR A 986 -3.95 -46.49 0.07
CA THR A 986 -4.83 -46.27 -1.10
C THR A 986 -5.43 -44.86 -1.08
N GLU A 987 -5.69 -44.33 0.11
CA GLU A 987 -6.21 -42.99 0.28
C GLU A 987 -5.11 -41.93 0.05
N ILE A 988 -3.89 -42.21 0.52
CA ILE A 988 -2.70 -41.38 0.25
C ILE A 988 -2.45 -41.28 -1.25
N GLU A 989 -2.47 -42.42 -1.96
CA GLU A 989 -2.30 -42.46 -3.42
C GLU A 989 -3.41 -41.67 -4.12
N TYR A 990 -4.67 -41.89 -3.74
CA TYR A 990 -5.80 -41.16 -4.30
C TYR A 990 -5.67 -39.65 -4.13
N TRP A 991 -5.40 -39.15 -2.92
CA TRP A 991 -5.30 -37.71 -2.67
C TRP A 991 -4.08 -37.10 -3.33
N THR A 992 -2.96 -37.83 -3.38
CA THR A 992 -1.77 -37.41 -4.13
C THR A 992 -2.09 -37.19 -5.61
N ASP A 993 -2.81 -38.12 -6.23
CA ASP A 993 -3.20 -38.01 -7.64
C ASP A 993 -4.23 -36.91 -7.88
N GLN A 994 -5.22 -36.77 -7.00
CA GLN A 994 -6.19 -35.69 -7.11
C GLN A 994 -5.56 -34.30 -6.94
N ILE A 995 -4.60 -34.15 -6.03
CA ILE A 995 -3.87 -32.90 -5.83
C ILE A 995 -3.05 -32.56 -7.08
N LYS A 996 -2.35 -33.54 -7.67
CA LYS A 996 -1.61 -33.35 -8.93
C LYS A 996 -2.54 -32.96 -10.08
N LEU A 997 -3.67 -33.64 -10.23
CA LEU A 997 -4.68 -33.32 -11.24
C LEU A 997 -5.21 -31.90 -11.05
N TYR A 998 -5.61 -31.55 -9.83
CA TYR A 998 -6.12 -30.22 -9.51
C TYR A 998 -5.09 -29.12 -9.77
N GLN A 999 -3.84 -29.33 -9.36
CA GLN A 999 -2.73 -28.41 -9.62
C GLN A 999 -2.48 -28.23 -11.13
N GLY A 1000 -2.49 -29.33 -11.90
CA GLY A 1000 -2.34 -29.28 -13.36
C GLY A 1000 -3.47 -28.50 -14.04
N LEU A 1001 -4.73 -28.73 -13.64
CA LEU A 1001 -5.88 -27.98 -14.14
C LEU A 1001 -5.76 -26.48 -13.84
N LEU A 1002 -5.39 -26.11 -12.60
CA LEU A 1002 -5.21 -24.71 -12.21
C LEU A 1002 -4.08 -24.02 -13.01
N GLN A 1003 -2.96 -24.71 -13.21
CA GLN A 1003 -1.80 -24.18 -13.97
C GLN A 1003 -2.12 -24.02 -15.46
N ASN A 1004 -2.83 -24.97 -16.06
CA ASN A 1004 -3.27 -24.89 -17.46
C ASN A 1004 -4.20 -23.68 -17.70
N MET A 1005 -4.97 -23.29 -16.69
CA MET A 1005 -5.90 -22.15 -16.75
C MET A 1005 -5.28 -20.81 -16.34
N ASP A 1006 -4.11 -20.81 -15.71
CA ASP A 1006 -3.48 -19.62 -15.08
C ASP A 1006 -3.28 -18.46 -16.06
N ALA A 1007 -2.97 -18.74 -17.33
CA ALA A 1007 -2.73 -17.71 -18.33
C ALA A 1007 -3.99 -16.94 -18.75
N GLU A 1008 -5.15 -17.61 -18.79
CA GLU A 1008 -6.38 -17.09 -19.42
C GLU A 1008 -7.54 -16.88 -18.44
N PHE A 1009 -7.48 -17.47 -17.23
CA PHE A 1009 -8.55 -17.43 -16.25
C PHE A 1009 -8.06 -16.94 -14.89
N ASN A 1010 -8.25 -15.65 -14.61
CA ASN A 1010 -7.76 -15.02 -13.38
C ASN A 1010 -8.20 -15.70 -12.06
N PRO A 1011 -9.44 -16.24 -11.96
CA PRO A 1011 -9.91 -16.83 -10.71
C PRO A 1011 -9.08 -17.98 -10.12
N THR A 1012 -8.30 -18.69 -10.96
CA THR A 1012 -7.49 -19.83 -10.50
C THR A 1012 -6.09 -19.43 -10.02
N LYS A 1013 -5.63 -18.22 -10.30
CA LYS A 1013 -4.24 -17.77 -10.02
C LYS A 1013 -3.85 -17.89 -8.56
N LEU A 1014 -4.73 -17.46 -7.64
CA LEU A 1014 -4.48 -17.56 -6.20
C LEU A 1014 -4.34 -19.02 -5.75
N ALA A 1015 -5.22 -19.89 -6.25
CA ALA A 1015 -5.20 -21.30 -5.92
C ALA A 1015 -3.95 -21.98 -6.49
N ALA A 1016 -3.57 -21.67 -7.74
CA ALA A 1016 -2.36 -22.20 -8.38
C ALA A 1016 -1.09 -21.83 -7.59
N ALA A 1017 -0.97 -20.56 -7.20
CA ALA A 1017 0.14 -20.07 -6.38
C ALA A 1017 0.21 -20.77 -5.01
N ARG A 1018 -0.92 -20.86 -4.29
CA ARG A 1018 -0.97 -21.52 -2.97
C ARG A 1018 -0.67 -23.02 -3.06
N MET A 1019 -1.20 -23.72 -4.06
CA MET A 1019 -0.91 -25.15 -4.25
C MET A 1019 0.57 -25.39 -4.55
N THR A 1020 1.20 -24.51 -5.33
CA THR A 1020 2.64 -24.58 -5.60
C THR A 1020 3.47 -24.41 -4.33
N LEU A 1021 3.10 -23.45 -3.46
CA LEU A 1021 3.74 -23.26 -2.16
C LEU A 1021 3.57 -24.48 -1.24
N LEU A 1022 2.35 -25.01 -1.12
CA LEU A 1022 2.07 -26.19 -0.30
C LEU A 1022 2.82 -27.44 -0.78
N SER A 1023 2.92 -27.65 -2.09
CA SER A 1023 3.69 -28.76 -2.67
C SER A 1023 5.20 -28.60 -2.44
N SER A 1024 5.75 -27.37 -2.44
CA SER A 1024 7.15 -27.13 -2.10
C SER A 1024 7.45 -27.38 -0.62
N ALA A 1025 6.50 -27.06 0.27
CA ALA A 1025 6.62 -27.31 1.70
C ALA A 1025 6.56 -28.81 2.05
N SER A 1026 5.71 -29.60 1.37
CA SER A 1026 5.61 -31.04 1.62
C SER A 1026 6.85 -31.82 1.17
N GLN A 1027 7.54 -31.37 0.12
CA GLN A 1027 8.81 -31.97 -0.33
C GLN A 1027 9.95 -31.78 0.70
N ASN A 1028 9.98 -30.65 1.41
CA ASN A 1028 10.97 -30.39 2.46
C ASN A 1028 10.71 -31.20 3.74
N VAL A 1029 9.48 -31.64 3.99
CA VAL A 1029 9.11 -32.47 5.15
C VAL A 1029 9.34 -33.98 4.89
N GLY A 1030 9.26 -34.41 3.63
CA GLY A 1030 9.45 -35.82 3.23
C GLY A 1030 10.87 -36.39 3.41
N GLY A 1031 11.88 -35.55 3.68
CA GLY A 1031 13.27 -35.98 3.86
C GLY A 1031 13.67 -36.40 5.28
N GLY A 1032 12.82 -36.16 6.30
CA GLY A 1032 13.24 -36.28 7.71
C GLY A 1032 12.37 -37.15 8.62
N PHE A 1033 11.10 -37.42 8.28
CA PHE A 1033 10.17 -38.05 9.22
C PHE A 1033 9.96 -39.56 9.04
N ALA A 1034 10.40 -40.16 7.93
CA ALA A 1034 10.19 -41.59 7.66
C ALA A 1034 11.26 -42.53 8.24
N ALA A 1035 12.34 -42.01 8.87
CA ALA A 1035 13.50 -42.83 9.24
C ALA A 1035 13.87 -42.86 10.74
N SER A 1036 13.08 -42.27 11.66
CA SER A 1036 13.50 -42.23 13.08
C SER A 1036 12.39 -42.16 14.15
N LEU A 1037 11.37 -43.03 14.08
CA LEU A 1037 10.50 -43.27 15.23
C LEU A 1037 10.75 -44.67 15.83
N PRO A 1038 11.20 -44.79 17.09
CA PRO A 1038 11.29 -46.07 17.79
C PRO A 1038 9.88 -46.61 18.10
N PRO A 1039 9.67 -47.94 18.14
CA PRO A 1039 8.37 -48.51 18.47
C PRO A 1039 8.08 -48.31 19.97
N GLY A 1040 7.08 -47.49 20.30
CA GLY A 1040 6.49 -47.46 21.64
C GLY A 1040 6.37 -46.11 22.36
N THR A 1041 6.39 -44.96 21.70
CA THR A 1041 6.08 -43.67 22.35
C THR A 1041 4.74 -43.09 21.91
N ASP A 1042 3.83 -42.94 22.87
CA ASP A 1042 2.52 -42.29 22.74
C ASP A 1042 2.61 -40.96 21.99
N ALA A 1043 1.98 -40.91 20.82
CA ALA A 1043 1.77 -39.68 20.08
C ALA A 1043 0.83 -38.77 20.87
N LYS A 1044 1.39 -37.79 21.59
CA LYS A 1044 0.60 -36.61 21.97
C LYS A 1044 0.16 -35.93 20.68
N ARG A 1045 -1.14 -36.07 20.39
CA ARG A 1045 -1.88 -35.40 19.32
C ARG A 1045 -1.60 -33.88 19.35
N THR A 1046 -0.59 -33.42 18.62
CA THR A 1046 -0.54 -32.03 18.16
C THR A 1046 -1.43 -31.95 16.94
N SER A 1047 -2.52 -31.20 17.06
CA SER A 1047 -3.39 -30.93 15.92
C SER A 1047 -2.57 -30.19 14.85
N PHE A 1048 -2.79 -30.51 13.57
CA PHE A 1048 -2.16 -29.78 12.44
C PHE A 1048 -2.51 -28.26 12.45
N TRP A 1049 -3.41 -27.83 13.35
CA TRP A 1049 -3.88 -26.47 13.52
C TRP A 1049 -3.15 -25.69 14.63
N ASP A 1050 -2.23 -26.34 15.36
CA ASP A 1050 -1.33 -25.70 16.33
C ASP A 1050 0.09 -25.45 15.76
N ILE A 1051 0.25 -25.52 14.43
CA ILE A 1051 1.49 -25.06 13.79
C ILE A 1051 1.50 -23.52 13.88
N PRO A 1052 2.53 -22.91 14.50
CA PRO A 1052 2.67 -21.46 14.52
C PRO A 1052 2.56 -20.89 13.11
N LEU A 1053 2.04 -19.67 13.00
CA LEU A 1053 2.06 -18.80 11.81
C LEU A 1053 3.51 -18.40 11.41
N GLU A 1054 4.43 -19.36 11.39
CA GLU A 1054 5.85 -19.22 11.02
C GLU A 1054 6.11 -19.65 9.57
N PHE A 1055 5.11 -20.19 8.85
CA PHE A 1055 5.25 -20.62 7.44
C PHE A 1055 4.80 -19.59 6.39
N CYS A 1056 4.85 -18.30 6.72
CA CYS A 1056 4.73 -17.20 5.74
C CYS A 1056 6.08 -16.53 5.41
N ASP A 1057 7.19 -17.10 5.88
CA ASP A 1057 8.56 -16.69 5.50
C ASP A 1057 9.21 -17.78 4.65
N HIS A 1058 8.76 -17.94 3.39
CA HIS A 1058 9.55 -18.56 2.33
C HIS A 1058 9.40 -17.83 1.01
#